data_AF-A7IIV7-F1
#
_entry.id   AF-A7IIV7-F1
#
_cell.length_a   1.000
_cell.length_b   1.000
_cell.length_c   1.000
_cell.angle_alpha   90.00
_cell.angle_beta   90.00
_cell.angle_gamma   90.00
#
_symmetry.space_group_name_H-M   'P 1'
#
loop_
_entity.id
_entity.type
_entity.pdbx_description
1 polymer ?
#
loop_
_entity_poly.entity_id
_entity_poly.type
_entity_poly.pdbx_seq_one_letter_code
_entity_poly.pdbx_strand_id
1 'polypeptide(L)'
;MTGEMVSFSRMRGGHRRHLLAFCALVAVSAAGCLPSRAQAPDRVDIGDFDASKLPRLPGAKDVFASPFTTIFVSPQAIGPTADAVEKALVALGWQKYAAPNTASAENPTMRTLTLKKGRQALNVFITVAPAQNNAISVQYSAVPLKVDLPFTADAADIEYSPDRPSLSLVSGEPVEKLLDFYRQELASRGWVLWSAKANGKQAPGGPSGTLHERGGFAYFVSDQEPKATLALVLQKTDAGKVRVEIKPQPISVLANERQVYLGRDNVAPPVAVSDLPRLPGARDTGKSTAERVSYSVPGNVPATTAAIKALLAAQGWTFYLVPLDDRHSTWLTFIKGQQGLSVRFTISPGRNEENTDQTTVEYMADRLQFAPPVAEDAAEVMFDEHRPYLSLISGGTPQSLREFYARTLAASDWEPLPEADIATKWPNAKLDPKPANGDIAYFMRGNVRPLMLVLRTTGQGRTQVELKAPAFAELQSLEADNDIFGLPVPKPRKNAGGTNGGTGREIHAQVMASLEAVLSFYRGALSARGWKEDARAMVGPEDAEVNFTFPEGTASLKLARQYGLTTVSLIEKITKPKPQSVAGSASVNDMLQQAQQMMRDAEAQAGVPIQPPAAARGADDAVQPLQPLAGGNAPIPLPETAQDIDFDGEDGTLQFASASSVKSIAEFFRSALQRSGWRAKPSVINNANMAQLQFAKGNKDLSITVMKMGPSTNVNARGSGLQVAAAKPDAPAAGNRSAGSAPTPAPSADDLIVEESAGLPVPKRHTMSEGTQTPFRRELNANVPLDLSVVLEFYRRELGTRNWKEDAKSVVVAADRATVRFASPDGPAALKLGRKGNETTVNLSVKNPEAARKAGILPPAGKAHVMFGNIMPEDASLTFNNRTIKVAANAGTKGPDGPALDLAPGKYKYSIKTGGKIDADEVEIRSDETWGLMIGPGGVLALQAY
;
A
#
# COMPACT_ATOMS: atom_id res chain seq x y z
N MET A 1 11.11 16.56 66.64
CA MET A 1 11.58 15.60 67.65
C MET A 1 12.07 14.38 66.88
N THR A 2 13.37 14.12 66.68
CA THR A 2 14.49 13.85 67.64
C THR A 2 14.50 12.40 68.12
N GLY A 3 15.59 11.68 67.84
CA GLY A 3 15.82 10.27 68.21
C GLY A 3 15.93 9.36 66.98
N GLU A 4 17.01 8.60 66.76
CA GLU A 4 18.29 8.60 67.47
C GLU A 4 19.44 8.12 66.57
N MET A 5 20.68 8.45 66.92
CA MET A 5 21.89 7.90 66.29
C MET A 5 22.26 6.54 66.89
N VAL A 6 23.18 5.81 66.26
CA VAL A 6 24.50 5.35 66.81
C VAL A 6 24.97 4.11 66.02
N SER A 7 26.25 3.92 65.66
CA SER A 7 27.40 4.83 65.47
C SER A 7 28.55 4.05 64.83
N PHE A 8 29.39 4.70 64.00
CA PHE A 8 30.84 4.48 63.78
C PHE A 8 31.42 3.03 63.75
N SER A 9 32.29 2.67 62.80
CA SER A 9 33.65 3.24 62.72
C SER A 9 34.43 2.85 61.46
N ARG A 10 35.18 3.83 60.90
CA ARG A 10 36.60 3.77 60.41
C ARG A 10 37.08 2.68 59.41
N MET A 11 38.12 2.90 58.60
CA MET A 11 38.63 4.09 57.88
C MET A 11 39.87 3.68 57.05
N ARG A 12 40.00 4.22 55.82
CA ARG A 12 41.26 4.36 55.03
C ARG A 12 41.96 3.05 54.60
N GLY A 13 42.69 3.02 53.49
CA GLY A 13 42.75 4.04 52.42
C GLY A 13 43.99 3.95 51.54
N GLY A 14 43.81 4.31 50.26
CA GLY A 14 44.88 4.49 49.26
C GLY A 14 45.56 3.20 48.77
N HIS A 15 46.25 3.17 47.63
CA HIS A 15 46.18 3.94 46.39
C HIS A 15 47.29 3.37 45.46
N ARG A 16 47.03 3.30 44.15
CA ARG A 16 48.03 3.29 43.06
C ARG A 16 48.95 2.06 42.83
N ARG A 17 48.65 1.41 41.68
CA ARG A 17 49.50 1.34 40.45
C ARG A 17 50.34 0.07 40.15
N HIS A 18 49.88 -0.58 39.07
CA HIS A 18 50.63 -0.94 37.85
C HIS A 18 51.32 -2.32 37.68
N LEU A 19 50.95 -2.90 36.53
CA LEU A 19 51.73 -3.73 35.57
C LEU A 19 51.96 -5.24 35.84
N LEU A 20 51.64 -6.01 34.77
CA LEU A 20 52.39 -7.11 34.12
C LEU A 20 53.27 -8.04 34.99
N ALA A 21 53.30 -9.37 34.81
CA ALA A 21 53.34 -10.05 33.50
C ALA A 21 52.89 -11.53 33.51
N PHE A 22 53.15 -12.20 32.38
CA PHE A 22 52.75 -13.53 31.92
C PHE A 22 53.43 -14.75 32.62
N CYS A 23 53.00 -15.95 32.17
CA CYS A 23 53.60 -17.30 32.32
C CYS A 23 53.22 -18.15 33.55
N ALA A 24 53.24 -19.50 33.51
CA ALA A 24 52.80 -20.49 32.51
C ALA A 24 53.04 -21.94 33.06
N LEU A 25 52.25 -22.93 32.57
CA LEU A 25 52.52 -24.39 32.57
C LEU A 25 52.60 -25.19 33.90
N VAL A 26 51.49 -25.90 34.18
CA VAL A 26 51.39 -27.37 34.46
C VAL A 26 52.28 -28.04 35.53
N ALA A 27 51.63 -28.58 36.57
CA ALA A 27 51.82 -29.96 37.04
C ALA A 27 50.61 -30.45 37.88
N VAL A 28 50.40 -31.77 37.95
CA VAL A 28 49.27 -32.44 38.64
C VAL A 28 49.64 -32.86 40.06
N SER A 29 48.76 -32.67 41.05
CA SER A 29 48.29 -33.72 42.00
C SER A 29 47.23 -33.20 42.99
N ALA A 30 46.36 -34.10 43.46
CA ALA A 30 45.11 -33.76 44.15
C ALA A 30 45.23 -33.62 45.68
N ALA A 31 44.45 -32.68 46.27
CA ALA A 31 43.75 -32.84 47.54
C ALA A 31 42.74 -31.68 47.80
N GLY A 32 41.60 -31.97 48.45
CA GLY A 32 40.91 -30.99 49.31
C GLY A 32 39.89 -30.02 48.68
N CYS A 33 38.61 -30.32 48.89
CA CYS A 33 37.42 -29.45 48.93
C CYS A 33 37.56 -27.92 48.74
N LEU A 34 36.88 -27.37 47.73
CA LEU A 34 35.67 -26.52 47.89
C LEU A 34 35.17 -26.01 46.50
N PRO A 35 33.88 -26.12 46.15
CA PRO A 35 33.38 -25.64 44.86
C PRO A 35 33.14 -24.11 44.88
N SER A 36 34.02 -23.36 44.21
CA SER A 36 33.85 -21.94 43.95
C SER A 36 32.55 -21.65 43.20
N ARG A 37 31.68 -20.80 43.76
CA ARG A 37 30.36 -20.45 43.22
C ARG A 37 30.48 -19.60 41.96
N ALA A 38 30.69 -20.23 40.81
CA ALA A 38 30.42 -19.61 39.52
C ALA A 38 28.94 -19.19 39.46
N GLN A 39 28.66 -17.94 39.10
CA GLN A 39 27.29 -17.45 38.97
C GLN A 39 26.67 -18.02 37.70
N ALA A 40 25.68 -18.90 37.87
CA ALA A 40 24.81 -19.31 36.78
C ALA A 40 23.95 -18.11 36.33
N PRO A 41 23.64 -17.96 35.03
CA PRO A 41 22.63 -17.02 34.56
C PRO A 41 21.25 -17.40 35.13
N ASP A 42 20.36 -16.43 35.24
CA ASP A 42 19.07 -16.61 35.91
C ASP A 42 18.20 -17.70 35.26
N ARG A 43 17.56 -18.49 36.13
CA ARG A 43 16.82 -19.69 35.75
C ARG A 43 15.40 -19.33 35.34
N VAL A 44 15.11 -19.46 34.05
CA VAL A 44 13.74 -19.67 33.58
C VAL A 44 13.26 -21.04 34.08
N ASP A 45 11.97 -21.14 34.43
CA ASP A 45 11.40 -22.28 35.15
C ASP A 45 11.23 -23.52 34.25
N ILE A 46 12.25 -24.39 34.22
CA ILE A 46 12.24 -25.67 33.50
C ILE A 46 11.55 -26.73 34.39
N GLY A 47 10.22 -26.67 34.44
CA GLY A 47 9.39 -27.58 35.23
C GLY A 47 9.53 -29.05 34.81
N ASP A 48 9.86 -29.90 35.79
CA ASP A 48 9.94 -31.37 35.79
C ASP A 48 10.71 -32.08 34.66
N PHE A 49 11.31 -31.35 33.71
CA PHE A 49 12.11 -31.96 32.65
C PHE A 49 13.46 -32.43 33.17
N ASP A 50 13.75 -33.71 32.94
CA ASP A 50 14.98 -34.35 33.38
C ASP A 50 15.48 -35.32 32.29
N ALA A 51 16.47 -34.88 31.52
CA ALA A 51 17.09 -35.67 30.47
C ALA A 51 17.70 -37.00 30.98
N SER A 52 18.03 -37.09 32.27
CA SER A 52 18.54 -38.34 32.88
C SER A 52 17.45 -39.40 33.11
N LYS A 53 16.16 -39.05 32.91
CA LYS A 53 15.02 -39.99 32.92
C LYS A 53 14.59 -40.46 31.52
N LEU A 54 15.21 -39.97 30.44
CA LEU A 54 14.91 -40.38 29.06
C LEU A 54 15.41 -41.80 28.75
N PRO A 55 14.79 -42.53 27.80
CA PRO A 55 15.14 -43.93 27.51
C PRO A 55 16.58 -44.09 27.00
N ARG A 56 17.25 -45.17 27.44
CA ARG A 56 18.52 -45.66 26.88
C ARG A 56 18.24 -46.84 25.94
N LEU A 57 19.16 -47.09 25.01
CA LEU A 57 19.12 -48.31 24.19
C LEU A 57 19.61 -49.54 24.97
N PRO A 58 19.13 -50.76 24.66
CA PRO A 58 19.67 -51.98 25.24
C PRO A 58 21.18 -52.12 25.00
N GLY A 59 21.94 -52.35 26.08
CA GLY A 59 23.40 -52.44 26.02
C GLY A 59 24.14 -51.10 25.96
N ALA A 60 23.43 -49.97 26.04
CA ALA A 60 24.06 -48.65 26.17
C ALA A 60 24.79 -48.48 27.51
N LYS A 61 25.77 -47.57 27.55
CA LYS A 61 26.48 -47.16 28.78
C LYS A 61 26.43 -45.65 28.93
N ASP A 62 25.91 -45.17 30.05
CA ASP A 62 25.93 -43.75 30.39
C ASP A 62 27.38 -43.26 30.58
N VAL A 63 27.70 -42.13 29.97
CA VAL A 63 28.99 -41.42 30.06
C VAL A 63 28.85 -40.19 30.98
N PHE A 64 27.71 -39.51 30.91
CA PHE A 64 27.35 -38.38 31.75
C PHE A 64 25.82 -38.30 31.86
N ALA A 65 25.27 -37.99 33.03
CA ALA A 65 23.82 -37.85 33.22
C ALA A 65 23.50 -36.64 34.08
N SER A 66 22.55 -35.81 33.60
CA SER A 66 22.02 -34.65 34.33
C SER A 66 20.64 -34.26 33.77
N PRO A 67 19.86 -33.42 34.49
CA PRO A 67 18.54 -32.99 34.03
C PRO A 67 18.54 -32.21 32.70
N PHE A 68 19.63 -31.52 32.37
CA PHE A 68 19.72 -30.70 31.16
C PHE A 68 20.45 -31.42 30.01
N THR A 69 21.44 -32.26 30.32
CA THR A 69 22.23 -32.99 29.33
C THR A 69 22.54 -34.40 29.82
N THR A 70 22.27 -35.41 28.99
CA THR A 70 22.62 -36.81 29.26
C THR A 70 23.27 -37.42 28.02
N ILE A 71 24.40 -38.10 28.20
CA ILE A 71 25.25 -38.66 27.17
C ILE A 71 25.47 -40.15 27.46
N PHE A 72 25.23 -41.01 26.47
CA PHE A 72 25.52 -42.44 26.55
C PHE A 72 26.11 -42.96 25.23
N VAL A 73 26.85 -44.07 25.29
CA VAL A 73 27.36 -44.76 24.09
C VAL A 73 26.52 -45.98 23.76
N SER A 74 26.24 -46.15 22.46
CA SER A 74 25.56 -47.28 21.83
C SER A 74 26.57 -48.20 21.13
N PRO A 75 26.43 -49.53 21.23
CA PRO A 75 27.23 -50.48 20.44
C PRO A 75 26.68 -50.69 19.02
N GLN A 76 25.54 -50.07 18.67
CA GLN A 76 24.89 -50.22 17.35
C GLN A 76 25.38 -49.14 16.36
N ALA A 77 25.20 -49.39 15.07
CA ALA A 77 25.46 -48.39 14.03
C ALA A 77 24.54 -47.15 14.14
N ILE A 78 24.93 -46.05 13.50
CA ILE A 78 24.28 -44.74 13.66
C ILE A 78 22.80 -44.70 13.23
N GLY A 79 22.45 -45.34 12.12
CA GLY A 79 21.06 -45.44 11.63
C GLY A 79 20.14 -46.14 12.63
N PRO A 80 20.38 -47.44 12.93
CA PRO A 80 19.61 -48.18 13.93
C PRO A 80 19.57 -47.51 15.31
N THR A 81 20.66 -46.85 15.72
CA THR A 81 20.69 -46.04 16.96
C THR A 81 19.70 -44.87 16.89
N ALA A 82 19.67 -44.12 15.78
CA ALA A 82 18.74 -43.01 15.58
C ALA A 82 17.28 -43.49 15.51
N ASP A 83 16.99 -44.54 14.71
CA ASP A 83 15.64 -45.09 14.54
C ASP A 83 15.07 -45.62 15.86
N ALA A 84 15.89 -46.31 16.66
CA ALA A 84 15.48 -46.85 17.95
C ALA A 84 15.27 -45.75 19.01
N VAL A 85 16.12 -44.71 19.03
CA VAL A 85 15.95 -43.55 19.90
C VAL A 85 14.71 -42.74 19.53
N GLU A 86 14.49 -42.48 18.23
CA GLU A 86 13.28 -41.79 17.76
C GLU A 86 12.03 -42.58 18.16
N LYS A 87 11.98 -43.88 17.86
CA LYS A 87 10.84 -44.74 18.20
C LYS A 87 10.57 -44.78 19.71
N ALA A 88 11.61 -44.82 20.55
CA ALA A 88 11.47 -44.81 22.00
C ALA A 88 10.93 -43.46 22.54
N LEU A 89 11.33 -42.33 21.93
CA LEU A 89 10.83 -41.01 22.29
C LEU A 89 9.39 -40.79 21.78
N VAL A 90 9.08 -41.20 20.55
CA VAL A 90 7.72 -41.14 19.98
C VAL A 90 6.74 -41.97 20.81
N ALA A 91 7.13 -43.16 21.28
CA ALA A 91 6.33 -43.98 22.20
C ALA A 91 6.05 -43.30 23.56
N LEU A 92 6.85 -42.31 23.95
CA LEU A 92 6.64 -41.47 25.13
C LEU A 92 5.90 -40.16 24.81
N GLY A 93 5.38 -39.99 23.60
CA GLY A 93 4.63 -38.80 23.16
C GLY A 93 5.50 -37.60 22.79
N TRP A 94 6.75 -37.82 22.35
CA TRP A 94 7.56 -36.77 21.73
C TRP A 94 7.29 -36.69 20.22
N GLN A 95 7.09 -35.49 19.70
CA GLN A 95 6.86 -35.23 18.28
C GLN A 95 8.12 -34.63 17.66
N LYS A 96 8.62 -35.23 16.57
CA LYS A 96 9.76 -34.72 15.80
C LYS A 96 9.34 -33.50 14.98
N TYR A 97 10.18 -32.47 14.95
CA TYR A 97 10.00 -31.27 14.14
C TYR A 97 11.29 -30.90 13.41
N ALA A 98 11.17 -30.26 12.25
CA ALA A 98 12.27 -29.62 11.53
C ALA A 98 12.33 -28.11 11.86
N ALA A 99 13.51 -27.49 11.75
CA ALA A 99 13.59 -26.03 11.79
C ALA A 99 13.15 -25.44 10.43
N PRO A 100 12.36 -24.34 10.38
CA PRO A 100 11.83 -23.82 9.13
C PRO A 100 12.90 -23.51 8.08
N ASN A 101 12.59 -23.78 6.81
CA ASN A 101 13.49 -23.60 5.65
C ASN A 101 14.82 -24.41 5.71
N THR A 102 14.95 -25.43 6.56
CA THR A 102 16.22 -26.17 6.71
C THR A 102 16.31 -27.38 5.79
N ALA A 103 17.12 -27.28 4.72
CA ALA A 103 17.52 -28.46 3.96
C ALA A 103 18.60 -29.25 4.73
N SER A 104 18.31 -30.52 5.06
CA SER A 104 19.25 -31.42 5.73
C SER A 104 19.84 -32.41 4.74
N ALA A 105 21.17 -32.41 4.58
CA ALA A 105 21.89 -33.45 3.86
C ALA A 105 22.21 -34.61 4.81
N GLU A 106 22.11 -35.86 4.32
CA GLU A 106 22.46 -37.02 5.13
C GLU A 106 23.97 -37.06 5.40
N ASN A 107 24.36 -36.93 6.68
CA ASN A 107 25.75 -37.10 7.10
C ASN A 107 25.95 -38.55 7.58
N PRO A 108 26.88 -39.33 6.98
CA PRO A 108 27.10 -40.73 7.36
C PRO A 108 27.71 -40.92 8.76
N THR A 109 28.27 -39.88 9.38
CA THR A 109 28.90 -39.96 10.72
C THR A 109 28.14 -39.20 11.82
N MET A 110 27.06 -38.48 11.48
CA MET A 110 26.29 -37.66 12.41
C MET A 110 24.79 -37.61 12.06
N ARG A 111 23.91 -37.71 13.07
CA ARG A 111 22.47 -37.44 12.96
C ARG A 111 22.03 -36.49 14.08
N THR A 112 21.03 -35.66 13.78
CA THR A 112 20.38 -34.77 14.76
C THR A 112 18.88 -34.98 14.70
N LEU A 113 18.23 -35.11 15.86
CA LEU A 113 16.76 -35.16 15.98
C LEU A 113 16.29 -34.05 16.92
N THR A 114 15.38 -33.20 16.44
CA THR A 114 14.72 -32.16 17.23
C THR A 114 13.29 -32.59 17.55
N LEU A 115 12.95 -32.66 18.83
CA LEU A 115 11.64 -33.14 19.31
C LEU A 115 11.03 -32.20 20.36
N LYS A 116 9.69 -32.16 20.40
CA LYS A 116 8.90 -31.39 21.38
C LYS A 116 7.85 -32.29 22.05
N LYS A 117 7.53 -32.01 23.31
CA LYS A 117 6.43 -32.62 24.05
C LYS A 117 5.80 -31.58 24.97
N GLY A 118 4.57 -31.15 24.68
CA GLY A 118 3.91 -30.07 25.42
C GLY A 118 4.76 -28.79 25.39
N ARG A 119 5.23 -28.34 26.56
CA ARG A 119 6.10 -27.17 26.75
C ARG A 119 7.61 -27.51 26.86
N GLN A 120 7.98 -28.78 26.67
CA GLN A 120 9.36 -29.27 26.75
C GLN A 120 9.91 -29.51 25.34
N ALA A 121 11.20 -29.23 25.13
CA ALA A 121 11.88 -29.48 23.85
C ALA A 121 13.28 -30.11 24.07
N LEU A 122 13.67 -30.96 23.13
CA LEU A 122 14.81 -31.86 23.22
C LEU A 122 15.56 -31.86 21.88
N ASN A 123 16.87 -31.67 21.95
CA ASN A 123 17.80 -31.92 20.86
C ASN A 123 18.56 -33.23 21.15
N VAL A 124 18.53 -34.16 20.22
CA VAL A 124 19.28 -35.42 20.25
C VAL A 124 20.39 -35.34 19.21
N PHE A 125 21.63 -35.29 19.67
CA PHE A 125 22.82 -35.29 18.82
C PHE A 125 23.47 -36.67 18.85
N ILE A 126 23.63 -37.31 17.70
CA ILE A 126 24.16 -38.67 17.55
C ILE A 126 25.39 -38.61 16.65
N THR A 127 26.54 -39.11 17.10
CA THR A 127 27.79 -39.04 16.35
C THR A 127 28.72 -40.21 16.64
N VAL A 128 29.64 -40.51 15.72
CA VAL A 128 30.80 -41.37 16.01
C VAL A 128 31.73 -40.65 17.00
N ALA A 129 32.14 -41.31 18.08
CA ALA A 129 33.05 -40.75 19.08
C ALA A 129 34.43 -41.46 19.04
N PRO A 130 35.46 -40.89 18.36
CA PRO A 130 36.77 -41.53 18.25
C PRO A 130 37.45 -41.80 19.60
N ALA A 131 37.30 -40.87 20.54
CA ALA A 131 37.81 -41.01 21.91
C ALA A 131 37.11 -42.11 22.74
N GLN A 132 36.03 -42.72 22.23
CA GLN A 132 35.29 -43.83 22.84
C GLN A 132 35.39 -45.09 21.96
N ASN A 133 36.57 -45.36 21.38
CA ASN A 133 36.84 -46.50 20.49
C ASN A 133 35.87 -46.57 19.29
N ASN A 134 35.57 -45.41 18.68
CA ASN A 134 34.60 -45.24 17.59
C ASN A 134 33.15 -45.68 17.91
N ALA A 135 32.78 -45.83 19.19
CA ALA A 135 31.38 -46.08 19.57
C ALA A 135 30.46 -44.91 19.17
N ILE A 136 29.17 -45.19 18.97
CA ILE A 136 28.19 -44.15 18.65
C ILE A 136 27.76 -43.47 19.96
N SER A 137 28.10 -42.19 20.11
CA SER A 137 27.65 -41.35 21.21
C SER A 137 26.28 -40.76 20.90
N VAL A 138 25.36 -40.83 21.86
CA VAL A 138 24.04 -40.17 21.84
C VAL A 138 24.01 -39.15 22.98
N GLN A 139 23.75 -37.90 22.65
CA GLN A 139 23.59 -36.80 23.60
C GLN A 139 22.17 -36.23 23.53
N TYR A 140 21.41 -36.39 24.61
CA TYR A 140 20.20 -35.64 24.90
C TYR A 140 20.55 -34.28 25.48
N SER A 141 19.99 -33.20 24.94
CA SER A 141 20.16 -31.83 25.43
C SER A 141 18.81 -31.10 25.49
N ALA A 142 18.48 -30.51 26.65
CA ALA A 142 17.30 -29.66 26.81
C ALA A 142 17.38 -28.43 25.90
N VAL A 143 16.27 -28.06 25.25
CA VAL A 143 16.17 -26.85 24.42
C VAL A 143 15.23 -25.86 25.14
N PRO A 144 15.72 -24.67 25.53
CA PRO A 144 14.86 -23.65 26.11
C PRO A 144 13.93 -23.05 25.05
N LEU A 145 12.63 -23.07 25.31
CA LEU A 145 11.62 -22.45 24.45
C LEU A 145 11.46 -20.96 24.83
N LYS A 146 11.97 -20.05 23.99
CA LYS A 146 11.66 -18.61 24.10
C LYS A 146 10.26 -18.31 23.61
N VAL A 147 9.84 -19.05 22.59
CA VAL A 147 8.45 -19.14 22.14
C VAL A 147 8.01 -20.59 22.24
N ASP A 148 6.77 -20.81 22.68
CA ASP A 148 6.13 -22.11 22.80
C ASP A 148 4.81 -22.08 22.00
N LEU A 149 4.73 -22.86 20.93
CA LEU A 149 3.51 -23.04 20.15
C LEU A 149 2.99 -24.49 20.28
N PRO A 150 1.67 -24.71 20.41
CA PRO A 150 1.09 -26.03 20.62
C PRO A 150 1.02 -26.83 19.31
N PHE A 151 1.34 -28.12 19.39
CA PHE A 151 1.18 -29.09 18.31
C PHE A 151 -0.07 -29.93 18.59
N THR A 152 -0.83 -30.28 17.57
CA THR A 152 -1.91 -31.28 17.73
C THR A 152 -1.31 -32.68 17.89
N ALA A 153 -2.02 -33.60 18.54
CA ALA A 153 -1.50 -34.95 18.81
C ALA A 153 -1.26 -35.80 17.55
N ASP A 154 -1.95 -35.46 16.45
CA ASP A 154 -1.88 -36.10 15.14
C ASP A 154 -0.92 -35.40 14.15
N ALA A 155 -0.24 -34.34 14.60
CA ALA A 155 0.53 -33.46 13.72
C ALA A 155 1.65 -34.19 12.96
N ALA A 156 1.61 -34.05 11.64
CA ALA A 156 2.66 -34.45 10.69
C ALA A 156 3.34 -33.20 10.09
N ASP A 157 4.44 -33.42 9.37
CA ASP A 157 5.15 -32.41 8.56
C ASP A 157 5.47 -31.11 9.35
N ILE A 158 5.90 -31.26 10.60
CA ILE A 158 6.05 -30.16 11.55
C ILE A 158 7.35 -29.37 11.29
N GLU A 159 7.22 -28.10 10.90
CA GLU A 159 8.29 -27.10 10.91
C GLU A 159 8.07 -26.13 12.07
N TYR A 160 9.05 -25.97 12.97
CA TYR A 160 8.90 -25.19 14.20
C TYR A 160 10.19 -24.48 14.64
N SER A 161 10.05 -23.22 15.11
CA SER A 161 11.16 -22.46 15.70
C SER A 161 10.97 -22.27 17.22
N PRO A 162 11.95 -22.65 18.07
CA PRO A 162 11.89 -22.39 19.51
C PRO A 162 12.22 -20.93 19.89
N ASP A 163 12.81 -20.17 18.95
CA ASP A 163 13.27 -18.79 19.14
C ASP A 163 12.30 -17.74 18.55
N ARG A 164 11.35 -18.14 17.70
CA ARG A 164 10.48 -17.26 16.92
C ARG A 164 9.06 -17.86 16.83
N PRO A 165 7.98 -17.07 16.76
CA PRO A 165 6.62 -17.60 16.69
C PRO A 165 6.26 -18.13 15.29
N SER A 166 6.94 -19.19 14.87
CA SER A 166 6.75 -19.85 13.58
C SER A 166 6.45 -21.33 13.79
N LEU A 167 5.28 -21.77 13.30
CA LEU A 167 4.86 -23.16 13.22
C LEU A 167 4.20 -23.41 11.85
N SER A 168 4.54 -24.51 11.21
CA SER A 168 3.76 -25.14 10.15
C SER A 168 3.58 -26.61 10.51
N LEU A 169 2.40 -27.19 10.30
CA LEU A 169 2.14 -28.63 10.44
C LEU A 169 0.93 -29.04 9.60
N VAL A 170 0.73 -30.35 9.46
CA VAL A 170 -0.46 -30.93 8.83
C VAL A 170 -1.21 -31.79 9.85
N SER A 171 -2.51 -31.56 9.98
CA SER A 171 -3.43 -32.31 10.86
C SER A 171 -4.60 -32.88 10.05
N GLY A 172 -5.16 -34.00 10.49
CA GLY A 172 -6.42 -34.56 10.00
C GLY A 172 -7.67 -34.07 10.76
N GLU A 173 -7.50 -33.21 11.76
CA GLU A 173 -8.61 -32.68 12.55
C GLU A 173 -9.44 -31.62 11.78
N PRO A 174 -10.76 -31.51 12.03
CA PRO A 174 -11.59 -30.47 11.44
C PRO A 174 -11.13 -29.04 11.77
N VAL A 175 -11.34 -28.12 10.83
CA VAL A 175 -10.93 -26.71 10.91
C VAL A 175 -11.48 -26.03 12.17
N GLU A 176 -12.74 -26.30 12.49
CA GLU A 176 -13.48 -25.77 13.63
C GLU A 176 -12.83 -26.21 14.95
N LYS A 177 -12.49 -27.51 15.04
CA LYS A 177 -11.80 -28.11 16.20
C LYS A 177 -10.36 -27.61 16.32
N LEU A 178 -9.69 -27.33 15.20
CA LEU A 178 -8.36 -26.70 15.20
C LEU A 178 -8.42 -25.25 15.70
N LEU A 179 -9.40 -24.44 15.27
CA LEU A 179 -9.60 -23.09 15.82
C LEU A 179 -9.86 -23.14 17.34
N ASP A 180 -10.67 -24.09 17.81
CA ASP A 180 -10.92 -24.28 19.24
C ASP A 180 -9.69 -24.71 20.03
N PHE A 181 -8.93 -25.69 19.52
CA PHE A 181 -7.68 -26.16 20.11
C PHE A 181 -6.68 -25.01 20.26
N TYR A 182 -6.42 -24.26 19.18
CA TYR A 182 -5.49 -23.14 19.21
C TYR A 182 -6.02 -21.97 20.07
N ARG A 183 -7.32 -21.71 20.11
CA ARG A 183 -7.92 -20.74 21.04
C ARG A 183 -7.60 -21.07 22.49
N GLN A 184 -7.71 -22.32 22.90
CA GLN A 184 -7.48 -22.76 24.28
C GLN A 184 -5.98 -22.83 24.62
N GLU A 185 -5.18 -23.47 23.76
CA GLU A 185 -3.76 -23.68 24.01
C GLU A 185 -2.91 -22.40 23.86
N LEU A 186 -3.28 -21.45 23.00
CA LEU A 186 -2.60 -20.16 22.93
C LEU A 186 -2.99 -19.26 24.13
N ALA A 187 -4.23 -19.36 24.63
CA ALA A 187 -4.67 -18.66 25.84
C ALA A 187 -3.92 -19.11 27.11
N SER A 188 -3.67 -20.42 27.28
CA SER A 188 -2.83 -20.93 28.38
C SER A 188 -1.36 -20.51 28.29
N ARG A 189 -0.96 -19.88 27.17
CA ARG A 189 0.39 -19.35 26.89
C ARG A 189 0.44 -17.83 26.79
N GLY A 190 -0.63 -17.13 27.20
CA GLY A 190 -0.68 -15.66 27.30
C GLY A 190 -1.18 -14.92 26.05
N TRP A 191 -1.54 -15.63 24.99
CA TRP A 191 -2.07 -15.06 23.75
C TRP A 191 -3.60 -15.03 23.79
N VAL A 192 -4.20 -13.87 23.53
CA VAL A 192 -5.67 -13.72 23.50
C VAL A 192 -6.15 -13.59 22.07
N LEU A 193 -7.19 -14.35 21.72
CA LEU A 193 -7.90 -14.24 20.45
C LEU A 193 -8.40 -12.80 20.25
N TRP A 194 -8.04 -12.18 19.12
CA TRP A 194 -8.43 -10.83 18.76
C TRP A 194 -9.75 -10.83 17.98
N SER A 195 -10.52 -9.76 18.14
CA SER A 195 -11.86 -9.59 17.59
C SER A 195 -11.96 -8.33 16.76
N ALA A 196 -12.30 -8.48 15.48
CA ALA A 196 -12.59 -7.35 14.60
C ALA A 196 -13.81 -6.54 15.05
N LYS A 197 -14.76 -7.13 15.80
CA LYS A 197 -15.91 -6.43 16.39
C LYS A 197 -15.52 -5.54 17.56
N ALA A 198 -14.70 -6.06 18.49
CA ALA A 198 -14.24 -5.30 19.66
C ALA A 198 -13.04 -4.37 19.37
N ASN A 199 -12.29 -4.61 18.29
CA ASN A 199 -10.94 -4.05 18.04
C ASN A 199 -9.97 -4.33 19.21
N GLY A 200 -10.03 -5.56 19.74
CA GLY A 200 -9.35 -5.95 20.97
C GLY A 200 -9.60 -7.43 21.27
N LYS A 201 -9.54 -7.80 22.55
CA LYS A 201 -9.78 -9.19 23.00
C LYS A 201 -11.20 -9.64 22.65
N GLN A 202 -11.33 -10.86 22.11
CA GLN A 202 -12.61 -11.54 21.92
C GLN A 202 -13.25 -11.86 23.28
N ALA A 203 -14.56 -11.64 23.40
CA ALA A 203 -15.31 -11.98 24.60
C ALA A 203 -15.49 -13.51 24.76
N PRO A 204 -15.60 -14.04 25.99
CA PRO A 204 -15.97 -15.44 26.22
C PRO A 204 -17.25 -15.83 25.49
N GLY A 205 -17.30 -17.04 24.93
CA GLY A 205 -18.41 -17.52 24.11
C GLY A 205 -18.42 -17.05 22.65
N GLY A 206 -17.58 -16.08 22.27
CA GLY A 206 -17.41 -15.68 20.87
C GLY A 206 -16.76 -16.77 20.00
N PRO A 207 -16.92 -16.70 18.66
CA PRO A 207 -16.33 -17.65 17.72
C PRO A 207 -14.80 -17.66 17.79
N SER A 208 -14.22 -18.83 17.53
CA SER A 208 -12.79 -19.16 17.71
C SER A 208 -11.88 -18.69 16.58
N GLY A 209 -12.48 -18.15 15.52
CA GLY A 209 -11.85 -17.61 14.32
C GLY A 209 -12.90 -17.37 13.23
N THR A 210 -12.45 -16.97 12.05
CA THR A 210 -13.26 -16.84 10.84
C THR A 210 -13.16 -18.12 10.01
N LEU A 211 -14.30 -18.66 9.58
CA LEU A 211 -14.37 -19.81 8.67
C LEU A 211 -14.61 -19.35 7.24
N HIS A 212 -14.08 -20.12 6.28
CA HIS A 212 -14.36 -19.97 4.84
C HIS A 212 -14.23 -21.34 4.15
N GLU A 213 -14.77 -21.50 2.93
CA GLU A 213 -14.85 -22.82 2.26
C GLU A 213 -13.55 -23.64 2.31
N ARG A 214 -12.41 -22.97 2.09
CA ARG A 214 -11.05 -23.55 2.01
C ARG A 214 -10.34 -23.69 3.37
N GLY A 215 -10.99 -23.47 4.51
CA GLY A 215 -10.36 -23.55 5.84
C GLY A 215 -10.81 -22.45 6.80
N GLY A 216 -9.89 -21.77 7.48
CA GLY A 216 -10.23 -20.64 8.35
C GLY A 216 -8.99 -19.87 8.81
N PHE A 217 -9.19 -18.81 9.57
CA PHE A 217 -8.11 -18.02 10.17
C PHE A 217 -8.50 -17.40 11.51
N ALA A 218 -7.52 -17.07 12.33
CA ALA A 218 -7.70 -16.34 13.58
C ALA A 218 -6.47 -15.49 13.89
N TYR A 219 -6.68 -14.32 14.50
CA TYR A 219 -5.60 -13.46 14.96
C TYR A 219 -5.48 -13.50 16.48
N PHE A 220 -4.26 -13.56 16.99
CA PHE A 220 -3.97 -13.58 18.42
C PHE A 220 -3.04 -12.44 18.80
N VAL A 221 -3.30 -11.78 19.92
CA VAL A 221 -2.47 -10.69 20.47
C VAL A 221 -1.93 -11.07 21.84
N SER A 222 -0.69 -10.69 22.13
CA SER A 222 -0.13 -10.75 23.49
C SER A 222 -0.05 -9.34 24.08
N ASP A 223 -0.44 -9.22 25.35
CA ASP A 223 -0.22 -7.99 26.14
C ASP A 223 1.20 -7.92 26.72
N GLN A 224 1.99 -9.00 26.63
CA GLN A 224 3.39 -9.01 27.04
C GLN A 224 4.23 -8.13 26.11
N GLU A 225 5.28 -7.51 26.63
CA GLU A 225 6.14 -6.63 25.84
C GLU A 225 7.35 -7.40 25.25
N PRO A 226 7.70 -7.19 23.97
CA PRO A 226 7.04 -6.32 23.00
C PRO A 226 5.72 -6.91 22.49
N LYS A 227 4.70 -6.04 22.34
CA LYS A 227 3.36 -6.43 21.88
C LYS A 227 3.42 -7.10 20.51
N ALA A 228 3.07 -8.37 20.47
CA ALA A 228 3.13 -9.20 19.27
C ALA A 228 1.71 -9.61 18.81
N THR A 229 1.58 -9.82 17.49
CA THR A 229 0.38 -10.40 16.87
C THR A 229 0.77 -11.66 16.10
N LEU A 230 -0.03 -12.72 16.21
CA LEU A 230 0.07 -13.92 15.38
C LEU A 230 -1.14 -14.01 14.46
N ALA A 231 -0.95 -14.55 13.27
CA ALA A 231 -2.03 -15.18 12.51
C ALA A 231 -1.91 -16.69 12.62
N LEU A 232 -3.00 -17.33 13.00
CA LEU A 232 -3.30 -18.73 12.72
C LEU A 232 -4.03 -18.79 11.38
N VAL A 233 -3.51 -19.57 10.43
CA VAL A 233 -4.13 -19.81 9.13
C VAL A 233 -4.29 -21.32 8.95
N LEU A 234 -5.51 -21.74 8.61
CA LEU A 234 -5.91 -23.12 8.40
C LEU A 234 -6.33 -23.28 6.94
N GLN A 235 -5.65 -24.16 6.19
CA GLN A 235 -5.91 -24.41 4.77
C GLN A 235 -6.25 -25.88 4.55
N LYS A 236 -7.44 -26.16 4.03
CA LYS A 236 -7.83 -27.51 3.58
C LYS A 236 -6.99 -27.88 2.35
N THR A 237 -6.42 -29.07 2.40
CA THR A 237 -5.68 -29.68 1.28
C THR A 237 -6.59 -30.58 0.46
N ASP A 238 -6.22 -30.86 -0.79
CA ASP A 238 -7.00 -31.77 -1.67
C ASP A 238 -7.09 -33.21 -1.12
N ALA A 239 -6.19 -33.57 -0.20
CA ALA A 239 -6.19 -34.84 0.53
C ALA A 239 -7.09 -34.83 1.79
N GLY A 240 -7.94 -33.82 1.98
CA GLY A 240 -8.88 -33.70 3.11
C GLY A 240 -8.25 -33.28 4.45
N LYS A 241 -6.92 -33.33 4.58
CA LYS A 241 -6.17 -32.80 5.74
C LYS A 241 -6.14 -31.28 5.76
N VAL A 242 -5.87 -30.69 6.93
CA VAL A 242 -5.68 -29.25 7.11
C VAL A 242 -4.19 -28.96 7.33
N ARG A 243 -3.60 -28.09 6.50
CA ARG A 243 -2.34 -27.41 6.81
C ARG A 243 -2.63 -26.29 7.81
N VAL A 244 -1.87 -26.28 8.89
CA VAL A 244 -1.88 -25.25 9.94
C VAL A 244 -0.61 -24.42 9.77
N GLU A 245 -0.74 -23.10 9.73
CA GLU A 245 0.38 -22.17 9.85
C GLU A 245 0.12 -21.18 10.98
N ILE A 246 1.11 -20.98 11.86
CA ILE A 246 1.17 -19.86 12.81
C ILE A 246 2.42 -19.06 12.51
N LYS A 247 2.25 -17.78 12.20
CA LYS A 247 3.33 -16.84 11.87
C LYS A 247 3.09 -15.50 12.57
N PRO A 248 4.15 -14.73 12.90
CA PRO A 248 3.96 -13.36 13.34
C PRO A 248 3.30 -12.56 12.22
N GLN A 249 2.45 -11.60 12.58
CA GLN A 249 1.91 -10.60 11.67
C GLN A 249 2.07 -9.20 12.27
N PRO A 250 2.22 -8.16 11.44
CA PRO A 250 2.28 -6.79 11.91
C PRO A 250 0.88 -6.28 12.30
N ILE A 251 0.84 -5.33 13.24
CA ILE A 251 -0.41 -4.84 13.85
C ILE A 251 -1.33 -4.14 12.82
N SER A 252 -0.82 -3.66 11.69
CA SER A 252 -1.68 -3.12 10.62
C SER A 252 -2.58 -4.16 9.98
N VAL A 253 -2.29 -5.46 10.08
CA VAL A 253 -3.22 -6.51 9.63
C VAL A 253 -4.49 -6.44 10.46
N LEU A 254 -4.40 -6.25 11.77
CA LEU A 254 -5.57 -6.05 12.65
C LEU A 254 -6.33 -4.76 12.30
N ALA A 255 -5.62 -3.69 11.92
CA ALA A 255 -6.25 -2.47 11.44
C ALA A 255 -7.01 -2.69 10.12
N ASN A 256 -6.43 -3.44 9.17
CA ASN A 256 -7.07 -3.78 7.90
C ASN A 256 -8.30 -4.68 8.12
N GLU A 257 -8.18 -5.72 8.95
CA GLU A 257 -9.30 -6.60 9.33
C GLU A 257 -10.43 -5.84 10.03
N ARG A 258 -10.09 -4.87 10.89
CA ARG A 258 -11.06 -3.94 11.48
C ARG A 258 -11.73 -3.08 10.42
N GLN A 259 -11.01 -2.59 9.41
CA GLN A 259 -11.60 -1.82 8.31
C GLN A 259 -12.45 -2.69 7.36
N VAL A 260 -12.06 -3.94 7.10
CA VAL A 260 -12.88 -4.90 6.34
C VAL A 260 -14.18 -5.19 7.09
N TYR A 261 -14.09 -5.47 8.40
CA TYR A 261 -15.27 -5.62 9.26
C TYR A 261 -16.18 -4.39 9.22
N LEU A 262 -15.63 -3.17 9.36
CA LEU A 262 -16.43 -1.96 9.39
C LEU A 262 -17.03 -1.60 8.02
N GLY A 263 -16.25 -1.73 6.94
CA GLY A 263 -16.67 -1.41 5.58
C GLY A 263 -17.72 -2.38 5.04
N ARG A 264 -17.68 -3.66 5.45
CA ARG A 264 -18.56 -4.71 4.95
C ARG A 264 -19.41 -5.34 6.06
N ASP A 265 -20.73 -5.19 5.96
CA ASP A 265 -21.71 -5.94 6.77
C ASP A 265 -22.30 -7.14 6.04
N ASN A 266 -22.33 -7.12 4.71
CA ASN A 266 -22.74 -8.23 3.88
C ASN A 266 -21.77 -9.42 3.97
N VAL A 267 -22.17 -10.52 4.59
CA VAL A 267 -21.38 -11.78 4.62
C VAL A 267 -21.84 -12.80 3.58
N ALA A 268 -22.91 -12.54 2.83
CA ALA A 268 -23.44 -13.45 1.84
C ALA A 268 -22.49 -13.64 0.63
N PRO A 269 -22.52 -14.81 -0.03
CA PRO A 269 -21.87 -15.01 -1.32
C PRO A 269 -22.61 -14.23 -2.42
N PRO A 270 -21.93 -13.86 -3.53
CA PRO A 270 -22.58 -13.31 -4.72
C PRO A 270 -23.66 -14.25 -5.26
N VAL A 271 -24.62 -13.70 -6.01
CA VAL A 271 -25.65 -14.50 -6.70
C VAL A 271 -25.03 -15.38 -7.79
N ALA A 272 -25.46 -16.64 -7.87
CA ALA A 272 -25.15 -17.54 -8.98
C ALA A 272 -25.93 -17.09 -10.24
N VAL A 273 -25.37 -16.18 -11.02
CA VAL A 273 -26.05 -15.60 -12.20
C VAL A 273 -26.28 -16.61 -13.33
N SER A 274 -25.64 -17.78 -13.29
CA SER A 274 -25.94 -18.96 -14.11
C SER A 274 -27.40 -19.41 -14.00
N ASP A 275 -27.99 -19.25 -12.81
CA ASP A 275 -29.25 -19.88 -12.41
C ASP A 275 -30.43 -18.89 -12.54
N LEU A 276 -30.14 -17.62 -12.87
CA LEU A 276 -31.14 -16.59 -13.10
C LEU A 276 -31.90 -16.84 -14.41
N PRO A 277 -33.24 -16.65 -14.43
CA PRO A 277 -34.02 -16.87 -15.63
C PRO A 277 -33.65 -15.87 -16.73
N ARG A 278 -33.80 -16.30 -17.97
CA ARG A 278 -33.55 -15.52 -19.19
C ARG A 278 -34.87 -15.21 -19.87
N LEU A 279 -34.92 -14.12 -20.64
CA LEU A 279 -36.09 -13.78 -21.44
C LEU A 279 -36.38 -14.83 -22.53
N PRO A 280 -37.66 -14.98 -22.97
CA PRO A 280 -38.01 -15.82 -24.11
C PRO A 280 -37.23 -15.44 -25.37
N GLY A 281 -36.82 -16.44 -26.15
CA GLY A 281 -36.03 -16.23 -27.37
C GLY A 281 -34.54 -15.90 -27.16
N ALA A 282 -34.05 -15.94 -25.91
CA ALA A 282 -32.64 -15.76 -25.58
C ALA A 282 -31.70 -16.70 -26.35
N ARG A 283 -30.60 -16.14 -26.88
CA ARG A 283 -29.49 -16.86 -27.53
C ARG A 283 -28.19 -16.54 -26.81
N ASP A 284 -27.45 -17.56 -26.32
CA ASP A 284 -26.15 -17.37 -25.68
C ASP A 284 -25.14 -16.65 -26.59
N THR A 285 -24.33 -15.77 -26.01
CA THR A 285 -23.24 -15.08 -26.74
C THR A 285 -21.89 -15.81 -26.64
N GLY A 286 -21.84 -16.94 -25.94
CA GLY A 286 -20.61 -17.71 -25.67
C GLY A 286 -19.65 -17.07 -24.64
N LYS A 287 -20.09 -16.04 -23.91
CA LYS A 287 -19.25 -15.25 -22.98
C LYS A 287 -19.52 -15.47 -21.49
N SER A 288 -20.35 -16.46 -21.15
CA SER A 288 -20.80 -16.69 -19.77
C SER A 288 -19.74 -17.36 -18.88
N THR A 289 -19.67 -16.93 -17.62
CA THR A 289 -18.87 -17.47 -16.52
C THR A 289 -19.74 -17.59 -15.25
N ALA A 290 -19.21 -18.09 -14.14
CA ALA A 290 -19.97 -18.24 -12.89
C ALA A 290 -20.49 -16.90 -12.29
N GLU A 291 -19.74 -15.80 -12.46
CA GLU A 291 -20.11 -14.46 -11.95
C GLU A 291 -20.73 -13.54 -13.02
N ARG A 292 -20.85 -14.00 -14.29
CA ARG A 292 -21.38 -13.21 -15.42
C ARG A 292 -22.09 -14.08 -16.46
N VAL A 293 -23.35 -13.80 -16.79
CA VAL A 293 -24.07 -14.47 -17.91
C VAL A 293 -24.39 -13.46 -19.01
N SER A 294 -24.12 -13.81 -20.28
CA SER A 294 -24.45 -12.97 -21.43
C SER A 294 -25.26 -13.72 -22.48
N TYR A 295 -26.42 -13.15 -22.82
CA TYR A 295 -27.32 -13.66 -23.85
C TYR A 295 -27.91 -12.50 -24.66
N SER A 296 -28.46 -12.77 -25.83
CA SER A 296 -29.09 -11.76 -26.69
C SER A 296 -30.54 -12.12 -27.00
N VAL A 297 -31.37 -11.10 -27.16
CA VAL A 297 -32.82 -11.21 -27.40
C VAL A 297 -33.25 -10.33 -28.57
N PRO A 298 -34.28 -10.72 -29.34
CA PRO A 298 -34.95 -9.81 -30.27
C PRO A 298 -35.62 -8.66 -29.52
N GLY A 299 -35.60 -7.46 -30.09
CA GLY A 299 -36.26 -6.27 -29.55
C GLY A 299 -35.31 -5.21 -29.00
N ASN A 300 -35.90 -4.03 -28.75
CA ASN A 300 -35.18 -2.81 -28.38
C ASN A 300 -34.96 -2.69 -26.86
N VAL A 301 -34.15 -1.71 -26.44
CA VAL A 301 -33.71 -1.60 -25.03
C VAL A 301 -34.86 -1.25 -24.08
N PRO A 302 -35.81 -0.34 -24.40
CA PRO A 302 -36.97 -0.08 -23.54
C PRO A 302 -37.87 -1.30 -23.32
N ALA A 303 -38.18 -2.07 -24.37
CA ALA A 303 -38.99 -3.28 -24.24
C ALA A 303 -38.26 -4.36 -23.44
N THR A 304 -36.97 -4.56 -23.71
CA THR A 304 -36.10 -5.49 -22.96
C THR A 304 -36.03 -5.09 -21.48
N THR A 305 -35.87 -3.80 -21.19
CA THR A 305 -35.83 -3.23 -19.83
C THR A 305 -37.11 -3.55 -19.05
N ALA A 306 -38.28 -3.32 -19.63
CA ALA A 306 -39.56 -3.62 -18.99
C ALA A 306 -39.71 -5.12 -18.71
N ALA A 307 -39.34 -5.98 -19.67
CA ALA A 307 -39.42 -7.42 -19.54
C ALA A 307 -38.45 -7.98 -18.48
N ILE A 308 -37.21 -7.47 -18.41
CA ILE A 308 -36.25 -7.84 -17.36
C ILE A 308 -36.76 -7.45 -15.96
N LYS A 309 -37.30 -6.24 -15.80
CA LYS A 309 -37.85 -5.81 -14.50
C LYS A 309 -39.00 -6.70 -14.05
N ALA A 310 -39.92 -7.05 -14.94
CA ALA A 310 -41.01 -7.98 -14.63
C ALA A 310 -40.50 -9.39 -14.28
N LEU A 311 -39.54 -9.92 -15.06
CA LEU A 311 -38.98 -11.25 -14.86
C LEU A 311 -38.25 -11.39 -13.52
N LEU A 312 -37.44 -10.40 -13.14
CA LEU A 312 -36.67 -10.43 -11.89
C LEU A 312 -37.55 -10.08 -10.67
N ALA A 313 -38.54 -9.19 -10.80
CA ALA A 313 -39.53 -8.96 -9.75
C ALA A 313 -40.35 -10.22 -9.44
N ALA A 314 -40.73 -11.01 -10.46
CA ALA A 314 -41.38 -12.31 -10.26
C ALA A 314 -40.49 -13.37 -9.58
N GLN A 315 -39.17 -13.11 -9.47
CA GLN A 315 -38.22 -13.90 -8.70
C GLN A 315 -37.85 -13.27 -7.34
N GLY A 316 -38.56 -12.22 -6.90
CA GLY A 316 -38.33 -11.52 -5.64
C GLY A 316 -37.06 -10.64 -5.63
N TRP A 317 -36.65 -10.10 -6.78
CA TRP A 317 -35.62 -9.06 -6.86
C TRP A 317 -36.25 -7.67 -6.90
N THR A 318 -35.81 -6.78 -6.02
CA THR A 318 -36.27 -5.39 -5.98
C THR A 318 -35.33 -4.51 -6.79
N PHE A 319 -35.87 -3.84 -7.82
CA PHE A 319 -35.12 -2.84 -8.60
C PHE A 319 -34.85 -1.60 -7.72
N TYR A 320 -33.62 -1.11 -7.71
CA TYR A 320 -33.22 0.13 -7.04
C TYR A 320 -32.55 1.12 -7.99
N LEU A 321 -32.61 2.41 -7.64
CA LEU A 321 -31.81 3.48 -8.24
C LEU A 321 -30.59 3.79 -7.36
N VAL A 322 -29.51 4.25 -7.97
CA VAL A 322 -28.29 4.68 -7.26
C VAL A 322 -28.38 6.19 -6.96
N PRO A 323 -28.06 6.65 -5.73
CA PRO A 323 -28.05 8.07 -5.39
C PRO A 323 -27.20 8.95 -6.31
N LEU A 324 -27.83 10.00 -6.84
CA LEU A 324 -27.26 10.99 -7.76
C LEU A 324 -26.72 10.41 -9.09
N ASP A 325 -27.16 9.21 -9.45
CA ASP A 325 -27.12 8.74 -10.83
C ASP A 325 -28.45 9.07 -11.53
N ASP A 326 -28.37 9.50 -12.78
CA ASP A 326 -29.55 9.63 -13.65
C ASP A 326 -30.18 8.27 -13.95
N ARG A 327 -31.36 8.28 -14.58
CA ARG A 327 -32.06 7.05 -15.00
C ARG A 327 -31.29 6.33 -16.11
N HIS A 328 -30.35 5.46 -15.73
CA HIS A 328 -29.60 4.62 -16.65
C HIS A 328 -30.54 3.81 -17.55
N SER A 329 -30.47 4.09 -18.85
CA SER A 329 -31.09 3.29 -19.90
C SER A 329 -30.26 2.04 -20.24
N THR A 330 -28.95 2.08 -19.97
CA THR A 330 -27.98 1.04 -20.39
C THR A 330 -27.64 0.01 -19.31
N TRP A 331 -28.09 0.19 -18.06
CA TRP A 331 -28.07 -0.87 -17.05
C TRP A 331 -29.14 -0.68 -15.97
N LEU A 332 -29.44 -1.77 -15.27
CA LEU A 332 -30.38 -1.85 -14.15
C LEU A 332 -29.70 -2.48 -12.93
N THR A 333 -30.12 -2.06 -11.75
CA THR A 333 -29.59 -2.50 -10.45
C THR A 333 -30.69 -3.13 -9.61
N PHE A 334 -30.43 -4.30 -9.03
CA PHE A 334 -31.39 -5.10 -8.26
C PHE A 334 -30.78 -5.64 -6.97
N ILE A 335 -31.59 -5.71 -5.91
CA ILE A 335 -31.22 -6.27 -4.61
C ILE A 335 -32.21 -7.37 -4.19
N LYS A 336 -31.70 -8.44 -3.57
CA LYS A 336 -32.50 -9.51 -2.96
C LYS A 336 -31.82 -10.02 -1.69
N GLY A 337 -32.41 -9.72 -0.53
CA GLY A 337 -31.78 -10.00 0.76
C GLY A 337 -30.43 -9.28 0.87
N GLN A 338 -29.33 -10.04 0.96
CA GLN A 338 -27.95 -9.48 0.95
C GLN A 338 -27.23 -9.60 -0.40
N GLN A 339 -27.91 -10.03 -1.48
CA GLN A 339 -27.31 -10.19 -2.81
C GLN A 339 -27.65 -9.01 -3.73
N GLY A 340 -26.65 -8.52 -4.47
CA GLY A 340 -26.79 -7.52 -5.53
C GLY A 340 -26.67 -8.14 -6.92
N LEU A 341 -27.36 -7.54 -7.89
CA LEU A 341 -27.40 -7.97 -9.29
C LEU A 341 -27.49 -6.76 -10.22
N SER A 342 -26.51 -6.62 -11.09
CA SER A 342 -26.50 -5.65 -12.18
C SER A 342 -26.85 -6.33 -13.49
N VAL A 343 -27.75 -5.71 -14.25
CA VAL A 343 -28.15 -6.15 -15.59
C VAL A 343 -27.80 -5.05 -16.58
N ARG A 344 -26.76 -5.29 -17.39
CA ARG A 344 -26.30 -4.35 -18.42
C ARG A 344 -26.92 -4.68 -19.78
N PHE A 345 -27.22 -3.64 -20.55
CA PHE A 345 -27.66 -3.72 -21.93
C PHE A 345 -26.55 -3.25 -22.87
N THR A 346 -26.39 -3.94 -24.00
CA THR A 346 -25.52 -3.54 -25.10
C THR A 346 -26.22 -3.76 -26.44
N ILE A 347 -25.97 -2.85 -27.38
CA ILE A 347 -26.62 -2.81 -28.70
C ILE A 347 -25.58 -2.82 -29.81
N SER A 348 -25.98 -3.16 -31.04
CA SER A 348 -25.10 -3.20 -32.20
C SER A 348 -24.55 -1.81 -32.55
N PRO A 349 -23.26 -1.65 -32.90
CA PRO A 349 -22.70 -0.38 -33.35
C PRO A 349 -23.50 0.22 -34.52
N GLY A 350 -23.81 1.53 -34.43
CA GLY A 350 -24.64 2.23 -35.42
C GLY A 350 -26.16 2.14 -35.16
N ARG A 351 -26.62 1.39 -34.14
CA ARG A 351 -27.98 1.48 -33.61
C ARG A 351 -28.06 2.46 -32.43
N ASN A 352 -29.29 2.85 -32.09
CA ASN A 352 -29.64 3.47 -30.81
C ASN A 352 -30.59 2.55 -30.01
N GLU A 353 -30.97 2.97 -28.81
CA GLU A 353 -31.77 2.18 -27.86
C GLU A 353 -33.18 1.84 -28.37
N GLU A 354 -33.75 2.68 -29.24
CA GLU A 354 -35.09 2.54 -29.80
C GLU A 354 -35.11 1.71 -31.10
N ASN A 355 -34.10 1.91 -31.97
CA ASN A 355 -34.03 1.39 -33.32
C ASN A 355 -33.22 0.08 -33.46
N THR A 356 -32.68 -0.44 -32.35
CA THR A 356 -32.04 -1.76 -32.34
C THR A 356 -33.07 -2.88 -32.43
N ASP A 357 -32.80 -3.82 -33.33
CA ASP A 357 -33.57 -5.04 -33.59
C ASP A 357 -33.19 -6.20 -32.64
N GLN A 358 -32.05 -6.09 -31.98
CA GLN A 358 -31.52 -7.06 -31.02
C GLN A 358 -30.86 -6.32 -29.84
N THR A 359 -31.15 -6.75 -28.62
CA THR A 359 -30.51 -6.28 -27.39
C THR A 359 -29.70 -7.42 -26.78
N THR A 360 -28.45 -7.15 -26.39
CA THR A 360 -27.63 -8.09 -25.61
C THR A 360 -27.73 -7.73 -24.13
N VAL A 361 -28.15 -8.72 -23.33
CA VAL A 361 -28.34 -8.64 -21.88
C VAL A 361 -27.15 -9.33 -21.19
N GLU A 362 -26.61 -8.69 -20.16
CA GLU A 362 -25.48 -9.19 -19.39
C GLU A 362 -25.78 -9.08 -17.88
N TYR A 363 -25.95 -10.22 -17.22
CA TYR A 363 -26.09 -10.32 -15.76
C TYR A 363 -24.70 -10.33 -15.11
N MET A 364 -24.52 -9.59 -14.02
CA MET A 364 -23.31 -9.57 -13.18
C MET A 364 -23.69 -9.67 -11.70
N ALA A 365 -22.94 -10.45 -10.93
CA ALA A 365 -23.15 -10.61 -9.50
C ALA A 365 -22.42 -9.51 -8.71
N ASP A 366 -23.15 -8.67 -7.96
CA ASP A 366 -22.56 -7.52 -7.27
C ASP A 366 -22.27 -7.81 -5.80
N ARG A 367 -21.13 -7.30 -5.32
CA ARG A 367 -20.66 -7.47 -3.93
C ARG A 367 -20.99 -6.21 -3.11
N LEU A 368 -22.24 -6.11 -2.67
CA LEU A 368 -22.70 -5.02 -1.82
C LEU A 368 -21.84 -4.90 -0.56
N GLN A 369 -21.34 -3.71 -0.23
CA GLN A 369 -20.59 -3.46 1.00
C GLN A 369 -21.56 -3.31 2.18
N PHE A 370 -22.60 -2.51 1.97
CA PHE A 370 -23.78 -2.38 2.81
C PHE A 370 -24.91 -3.25 2.24
N ALA A 371 -25.50 -4.15 3.03
CA ALA A 371 -26.66 -4.95 2.63
C ALA A 371 -27.88 -4.64 3.52
N PRO A 372 -28.54 -3.49 3.32
CA PRO A 372 -29.67 -3.09 4.13
C PRO A 372 -30.90 -3.96 3.84
N PRO A 373 -31.70 -4.33 4.85
CA PRO A 373 -32.90 -5.11 4.63
C PRO A 373 -33.97 -4.25 3.96
N VAL A 374 -34.42 -4.67 2.77
CA VAL A 374 -35.49 -4.03 2.00
C VAL A 374 -36.81 -4.73 2.34
N ALA A 375 -37.89 -3.96 2.55
CA ALA A 375 -39.22 -4.52 2.79
C ALA A 375 -39.81 -5.15 1.51
N GLU A 376 -40.63 -6.19 1.65
CA GLU A 376 -41.22 -6.91 0.50
C GLU A 376 -42.19 -6.03 -0.32
N ASP A 377 -42.77 -5.00 0.30
CA ASP A 377 -43.68 -4.03 -0.31
C ASP A 377 -43.00 -2.73 -0.77
N ALA A 378 -41.66 -2.69 -0.78
CA ALA A 378 -40.88 -1.48 -1.01
C ALA A 378 -41.04 -0.91 -2.44
N ALA A 379 -41.47 0.34 -2.51
CA ALA A 379 -41.47 1.17 -3.70
C ALA A 379 -40.38 2.26 -3.63
N GLU A 380 -40.04 2.84 -4.79
CA GLU A 380 -39.11 3.98 -4.91
C GLU A 380 -37.74 3.76 -4.25
N VAL A 381 -37.23 2.52 -4.34
CA VAL A 381 -35.98 2.11 -3.68
C VAL A 381 -34.78 2.83 -4.29
N MET A 382 -34.00 3.48 -3.43
CA MET A 382 -32.82 4.27 -3.73
C MET A 382 -31.68 3.84 -2.80
N PHE A 383 -30.61 3.24 -3.31
CA PHE A 383 -29.62 2.51 -2.51
C PHE A 383 -28.20 2.70 -3.05
N ASP A 384 -27.22 2.87 -2.14
CA ASP A 384 -25.81 3.06 -2.48
C ASP A 384 -24.97 1.86 -2.01
N GLU A 385 -24.50 1.05 -2.95
CA GLU A 385 -23.80 -0.22 -2.67
C GLU A 385 -22.43 -0.08 -2.00
N HIS A 386 -21.88 1.14 -1.90
CA HIS A 386 -20.59 1.44 -1.28
C HIS A 386 -20.71 2.28 0.01
N ARG A 387 -21.93 2.68 0.42
CA ARG A 387 -22.16 3.57 1.56
C ARG A 387 -23.33 3.07 2.41
N PRO A 388 -23.41 3.40 3.70
CA PRO A 388 -24.59 3.13 4.51
C PRO A 388 -25.75 4.08 4.11
N TYR A 389 -26.36 3.88 2.93
CA TYR A 389 -27.51 4.65 2.46
C TYR A 389 -28.57 3.79 1.77
N LEU A 390 -29.82 3.84 2.27
CA LEU A 390 -31.03 3.32 1.64
C LEU A 390 -32.18 4.31 1.87
N SER A 391 -33.00 4.55 0.86
CA SER A 391 -34.30 5.20 0.97
C SER A 391 -35.36 4.40 0.22
N LEU A 392 -36.55 4.26 0.78
CA LEU A 392 -37.69 3.57 0.14
C LEU A 392 -39.03 4.03 0.73
N ILE A 393 -40.13 3.63 0.09
CA ILE A 393 -41.50 3.81 0.60
C ILE A 393 -42.12 2.43 0.85
N SER A 394 -42.68 2.20 2.04
CA SER A 394 -43.39 0.97 2.43
C SER A 394 -44.78 1.30 2.98
N GLY A 395 -45.73 0.38 2.86
CA GLY A 395 -47.04 0.42 3.52
C GLY A 395 -47.00 0.06 5.01
N GLY A 396 -45.87 -0.44 5.51
CA GLY A 396 -45.66 -0.69 6.94
C GLY A 396 -45.77 0.58 7.80
N THR A 397 -46.20 0.42 9.05
CA THR A 397 -46.23 1.53 10.03
C THR A 397 -44.82 1.81 10.58
N PRO A 398 -44.53 3.02 11.08
CA PRO A 398 -43.23 3.33 11.69
C PRO A 398 -42.83 2.37 12.84
N GLN A 399 -43.80 1.90 13.64
CA GLN A 399 -43.50 0.90 14.67
C GLN A 399 -43.10 -0.46 14.05
N SER A 400 -43.92 -1.01 13.17
CA SER A 400 -43.64 -2.32 12.54
C SER A 400 -42.33 -2.31 11.74
N LEU A 401 -41.99 -1.17 11.12
CA LEU A 401 -40.74 -0.99 10.40
C LEU A 401 -39.55 -0.88 11.36
N ARG A 402 -39.65 -0.15 12.48
CA ARG A 402 -38.60 -0.17 13.53
C ARG A 402 -38.31 -1.60 14.00
N GLU A 403 -39.36 -2.38 14.30
CA GLU A 403 -39.22 -3.76 14.80
C GLU A 403 -38.65 -4.72 13.74
N PHE A 404 -38.96 -4.50 12.45
CA PHE A 404 -38.32 -5.19 11.32
C PHE A 404 -36.83 -4.82 11.21
N TYR A 405 -36.50 -3.53 11.15
CA TYR A 405 -35.11 -3.08 10.99
C TYR A 405 -34.24 -3.47 12.18
N ALA A 406 -34.70 -3.29 13.42
CA ALA A 406 -33.91 -3.64 14.61
C ALA A 406 -33.54 -5.13 14.65
N ARG A 407 -34.49 -6.02 14.33
CA ARG A 407 -34.28 -7.47 14.26
C ARG A 407 -33.34 -7.87 13.13
N THR A 408 -33.52 -7.31 11.93
CA THR A 408 -32.77 -7.74 10.74
C THR A 408 -31.38 -7.12 10.66
N LEU A 409 -31.19 -5.90 11.17
CA LEU A 409 -29.86 -5.28 11.31
C LEU A 409 -29.03 -6.00 12.39
N ALA A 410 -29.65 -6.46 13.49
CA ALA A 410 -28.96 -7.27 14.51
C ALA A 410 -28.35 -8.57 13.96
N ALA A 411 -29.00 -9.20 12.97
CA ALA A 411 -28.45 -10.36 12.26
C ALA A 411 -27.18 -10.06 11.42
N SER A 412 -26.88 -8.77 11.21
CA SER A 412 -25.67 -8.28 10.51
C SER A 412 -24.74 -7.49 11.43
N ASP A 413 -24.77 -7.78 12.73
CA ASP A 413 -23.85 -7.25 13.74
C ASP A 413 -24.02 -5.74 14.05
N TRP A 414 -25.24 -5.21 13.83
CA TRP A 414 -25.66 -3.88 14.26
C TRP A 414 -26.47 -3.93 15.56
N GLU A 415 -25.97 -3.31 16.61
CA GLU A 415 -26.62 -3.23 17.92
C GLU A 415 -27.41 -1.92 18.06
N PRO A 416 -28.56 -1.88 18.76
CA PRO A 416 -29.26 -0.62 19.03
C PRO A 416 -28.38 0.36 19.80
N LEU A 417 -28.46 1.65 19.48
CA LEU A 417 -27.67 2.71 20.10
C LEU A 417 -28.58 3.69 20.88
N PRO A 418 -28.64 3.60 22.22
CA PRO A 418 -29.37 4.55 23.06
C PRO A 418 -28.83 5.98 22.95
N GLU A 419 -29.72 6.98 23.04
CA GLU A 419 -29.34 8.41 22.96
C GLU A 419 -28.39 8.84 24.10
N ALA A 420 -28.48 8.19 25.27
CA ALA A 420 -27.55 8.40 26.38
C ALA A 420 -26.11 7.97 26.04
N ASP A 421 -25.96 6.90 25.26
CA ASP A 421 -24.65 6.42 24.81
C ASP A 421 -24.10 7.30 23.67
N ILE A 422 -24.98 7.89 22.84
CA ILE A 422 -24.60 8.93 21.87
C ILE A 422 -24.05 10.14 22.61
N ALA A 423 -24.78 10.68 23.60
CA ALA A 423 -24.32 11.83 24.39
C ALA A 423 -23.01 11.55 25.14
N THR A 424 -22.83 10.33 25.67
CA THR A 424 -21.59 9.93 26.34
C THR A 424 -20.40 9.88 25.38
N LYS A 425 -20.61 9.44 24.14
CA LYS A 425 -19.55 9.16 23.16
C LYS A 425 -19.26 10.30 22.19
N TRP A 426 -20.26 11.13 21.91
CA TRP A 426 -20.19 12.36 21.13
C TRP A 426 -20.84 13.49 21.95
N PRO A 427 -20.15 14.10 22.94
CA PRO A 427 -20.74 15.11 23.83
C PRO A 427 -21.28 16.37 23.13
N ASN A 428 -20.83 16.63 21.89
CA ASN A 428 -21.27 17.75 21.06
C ASN A 428 -22.28 17.31 19.96
N ALA A 429 -22.82 16.09 20.01
CA ALA A 429 -23.78 15.59 19.03
C ALA A 429 -25.10 16.38 19.09
N LYS A 430 -25.45 17.01 17.97
CA LYS A 430 -26.84 17.40 17.70
C LYS A 430 -27.53 16.16 17.12
N LEU A 431 -28.52 15.62 17.84
CA LEU A 431 -29.36 14.54 17.33
C LEU A 431 -30.30 15.08 16.23
N ASP A 432 -30.55 14.27 15.21
CA ASP A 432 -31.51 14.58 14.16
C ASP A 432 -32.93 14.73 14.76
N PRO A 433 -33.71 15.76 14.38
CA PRO A 433 -35.01 16.02 14.99
C PRO A 433 -36.05 14.96 14.60
N LYS A 434 -36.71 14.36 15.59
CA LYS A 434 -37.76 13.35 15.38
C LYS A 434 -38.90 13.90 14.51
N PRO A 435 -39.28 13.24 13.40
CA PRO A 435 -40.38 13.68 12.56
C PRO A 435 -41.72 13.63 13.31
N ALA A 436 -42.56 14.66 13.14
CA ALA A 436 -43.82 14.80 13.88
C ALA A 436 -44.76 13.59 13.76
N ASN A 437 -44.89 13.03 12.55
CA ASN A 437 -45.65 11.80 12.25
C ASN A 437 -44.70 10.65 11.90
N GLY A 438 -43.67 10.42 12.72
CA GLY A 438 -42.63 9.46 12.40
C GLY A 438 -41.76 9.09 13.58
N ASP A 439 -40.59 8.52 13.30
CA ASP A 439 -39.67 8.06 14.33
C ASP A 439 -38.21 8.02 13.87
N ILE A 440 -37.30 7.95 14.84
CA ILE A 440 -35.86 7.76 14.60
C ILE A 440 -35.35 6.61 15.48
N ALA A 441 -34.41 5.83 14.96
CA ALA A 441 -33.64 4.88 15.76
C ALA A 441 -32.17 4.90 15.32
N TYR A 442 -31.25 4.78 16.27
CA TYR A 442 -29.82 4.72 16.00
C TYR A 442 -29.29 3.30 16.24
N PHE A 443 -28.27 2.92 15.49
CA PHE A 443 -27.60 1.62 15.55
C PHE A 443 -26.08 1.76 15.50
N MET A 444 -25.39 0.89 16.24
CA MET A 444 -23.97 0.60 16.38
C MET A 444 -23.41 -0.60 15.60
N ARG A 445 -22.52 -0.48 14.61
CA ARG A 445 -21.69 -1.63 14.19
C ARG A 445 -20.31 -1.60 14.86
N GLY A 446 -20.02 -2.66 15.62
CA GLY A 446 -18.85 -2.72 16.49
C GLY A 446 -18.85 -1.58 17.51
N ASN A 447 -17.90 -0.65 17.39
CA ASN A 447 -17.81 0.50 18.29
C ASN A 447 -17.35 1.79 17.58
N VAL A 448 -17.56 1.94 16.26
CA VAL A 448 -17.20 3.19 15.54
C VAL A 448 -18.07 3.56 14.35
N ARG A 449 -18.88 2.66 13.77
CA ARG A 449 -19.73 2.96 12.60
C ARG A 449 -21.20 3.03 13.03
N PRO A 450 -21.75 4.23 13.29
CA PRO A 450 -23.16 4.38 13.57
C PRO A 450 -24.00 4.44 12.28
N LEU A 451 -25.28 4.14 12.43
CA LEU A 451 -26.31 4.16 11.39
C LEU A 451 -27.59 4.71 12.01
N MET A 452 -28.31 5.54 11.27
CA MET A 452 -29.60 6.10 11.66
C MET A 452 -30.69 5.60 10.73
N LEU A 453 -31.77 5.11 11.33
CA LEU A 453 -33.06 4.84 10.70
C LEU A 453 -33.99 6.03 10.96
N VAL A 454 -34.50 6.65 9.91
CA VAL A 454 -35.51 7.70 9.94
C VAL A 454 -36.77 7.16 9.27
N LEU A 455 -37.91 7.28 9.95
CA LEU A 455 -39.22 6.83 9.49
C LEU A 455 -40.15 8.04 9.44
N ARG A 456 -40.80 8.29 8.30
CA ARG A 456 -41.67 9.46 8.08
C ARG A 456 -42.98 9.01 7.44
N THR A 457 -44.11 9.21 8.11
CA THR A 457 -45.43 8.95 7.49
C THR A 457 -45.69 10.02 6.43
N THR A 458 -45.88 9.59 5.19
CA THR A 458 -46.21 10.44 4.04
C THR A 458 -47.67 10.86 4.07
N GLY A 459 -48.02 11.91 3.32
CA GLY A 459 -49.42 12.35 3.15
C GLY A 459 -50.35 11.33 2.48
N GLN A 460 -49.81 10.21 1.96
CA GLN A 460 -50.56 9.09 1.40
C GLN A 460 -50.70 7.90 2.38
N GLY A 461 -50.33 8.07 3.65
CA GLY A 461 -50.45 7.03 4.70
C GLY A 461 -49.37 5.93 4.64
N ARG A 462 -48.49 5.94 3.63
CA ARG A 462 -47.30 5.08 3.57
C ARG A 462 -46.15 5.66 4.39
N THR A 463 -45.22 4.83 4.86
CA THR A 463 -44.00 5.28 5.54
C THR A 463 -42.83 5.38 4.55
N GLN A 464 -42.23 6.57 4.45
CA GLN A 464 -40.89 6.71 3.90
C GLN A 464 -39.88 6.22 4.95
N VAL A 465 -38.97 5.37 4.51
CA VAL A 465 -37.83 4.85 5.28
C VAL A 465 -36.55 5.45 4.71
N GLU A 466 -35.67 5.96 5.57
CA GLU A 466 -34.31 6.33 5.21
C GLU A 466 -33.33 5.73 6.23
N LEU A 467 -32.39 4.92 5.76
CA LEU A 467 -31.18 4.53 6.48
C LEU A 467 -30.03 5.40 5.98
N LYS A 468 -29.34 6.11 6.88
CA LYS A 468 -28.16 6.93 6.56
C LYS A 468 -27.16 7.01 7.72
N ALA A 469 -25.96 7.50 7.47
CA ALA A 469 -25.08 7.95 8.57
C ALA A 469 -25.76 9.12 9.32
N PRO A 470 -25.72 9.16 10.67
CA PRO A 470 -26.24 10.30 11.43
C PRO A 470 -25.32 11.52 11.33
N ALA A 471 -25.89 12.72 11.37
CA ALA A 471 -25.17 13.98 11.13
C ALA A 471 -23.97 14.19 12.08
N PHE A 472 -24.11 13.78 13.35
CA PHE A 472 -23.04 13.88 14.36
C PHE A 472 -21.83 12.97 14.11
N ALA A 473 -21.93 12.00 13.19
CA ALA A 473 -20.87 11.07 12.84
C ALA A 473 -20.31 11.29 11.42
N GLU A 474 -20.80 12.30 10.70
CA GLU A 474 -20.23 12.70 9.41
C GLU A 474 -18.85 13.35 9.58
N LEU A 475 -18.05 13.33 8.52
CA LEU A 475 -16.76 14.02 8.48
C LEU A 475 -16.95 15.53 8.65
N GLN A 476 -16.34 16.08 9.70
CA GLN A 476 -16.37 17.51 10.03
C GLN A 476 -15.16 18.30 9.47
N SER A 477 -14.17 17.59 8.95
CA SER A 477 -13.01 18.17 8.26
C SER A 477 -12.76 17.43 6.95
N LEU A 478 -12.22 18.15 5.97
CA LEU A 478 -11.95 17.68 4.61
C LEU A 478 -10.51 18.05 4.22
N GLU A 479 -9.84 17.14 3.54
CA GLU A 479 -8.57 17.43 2.89
C GLU A 479 -8.81 17.96 1.46
N ALA A 480 -7.85 18.74 0.96
CA ALA A 480 -7.79 19.05 -0.46
C ALA A 480 -7.31 17.82 -1.25
N ASP A 481 -7.84 17.68 -2.46
CA ASP A 481 -7.33 16.81 -3.51
C ASP A 481 -6.81 17.68 -4.66
N ASN A 482 -6.31 17.06 -5.73
CA ASN A 482 -5.87 17.75 -6.94
C ASN A 482 -6.99 18.64 -7.52
N ASP A 483 -6.65 19.90 -7.81
CA ASP A 483 -7.56 20.90 -8.38
C ASP A 483 -8.10 20.46 -9.76
N ILE A 484 -9.41 20.61 -9.97
CA ILE A 484 -10.00 20.48 -11.30
C ILE A 484 -10.02 21.87 -11.94
N PHE A 485 -9.27 22.03 -13.03
CA PHE A 485 -9.06 23.31 -13.74
C PHE A 485 -8.60 24.47 -12.84
N GLY A 486 -7.83 24.18 -11.78
CA GLY A 486 -7.34 25.18 -10.81
C GLY A 486 -8.37 25.61 -9.75
N LEU A 487 -9.52 24.94 -9.68
CA LEU A 487 -10.50 25.10 -8.61
C LEU A 487 -10.39 23.94 -7.61
N PRO A 488 -10.46 24.20 -6.29
CA PRO A 488 -10.23 23.19 -5.25
C PRO A 488 -11.32 22.14 -5.21
N VAL A 489 -10.94 20.88 -5.03
CA VAL A 489 -11.87 19.76 -4.85
C VAL A 489 -11.55 19.05 -3.53
N PRO A 490 -12.54 18.80 -2.65
CA PRO A 490 -12.30 18.09 -1.39
C PRO A 490 -12.26 16.57 -1.58
N LYS A 491 -11.69 15.88 -0.59
CA LYS A 491 -11.80 14.42 -0.40
C LYS A 491 -12.15 14.11 1.06
N PRO A 492 -12.92 13.04 1.33
CA PRO A 492 -13.41 12.03 0.39
C PRO A 492 -14.73 12.41 -0.32
N ARG A 493 -14.91 11.93 -1.55
CA ARG A 493 -16.06 12.21 -2.42
C ARG A 493 -16.43 10.98 -3.27
N LYS A 494 -17.67 10.92 -3.76
CA LYS A 494 -18.16 9.89 -4.70
C LYS A 494 -17.70 10.19 -6.14
N ASN A 495 -17.78 11.44 -6.58
CA ASN A 495 -17.25 11.90 -7.86
C ASN A 495 -16.87 13.39 -7.80
N ALA A 496 -16.11 13.84 -8.80
CA ALA A 496 -16.04 15.25 -9.20
C ALA A 496 -15.77 15.36 -10.71
N GLY A 497 -16.12 16.49 -11.29
CA GLY A 497 -15.90 16.85 -12.69
C GLY A 497 -16.08 18.35 -12.89
N GLY A 498 -16.15 18.81 -14.13
CA GLY A 498 -16.31 20.24 -14.42
C GLY A 498 -16.19 20.58 -15.90
N THR A 499 -16.24 21.89 -16.19
CA THR A 499 -15.98 22.46 -17.52
C THR A 499 -14.97 23.62 -17.43
N ASN A 500 -14.30 23.91 -18.54
CA ASN A 500 -13.33 24.99 -18.65
C ASN A 500 -13.55 25.72 -19.99
N GLY A 501 -13.81 27.02 -19.95
CA GLY A 501 -14.10 27.84 -21.13
C GLY A 501 -13.44 29.21 -21.06
N GLY A 502 -13.41 29.92 -22.20
CA GLY A 502 -12.74 31.22 -22.31
C GLY A 502 -13.31 32.34 -21.43
N THR A 503 -14.50 32.14 -20.86
CA THR A 503 -15.23 33.11 -20.01
C THR A 503 -15.40 32.65 -18.55
N GLY A 504 -14.93 31.46 -18.19
CA GLY A 504 -15.19 30.89 -16.86
C GLY A 504 -14.88 29.40 -16.75
N ARG A 505 -15.00 28.89 -15.53
CA ARG A 505 -14.79 27.47 -15.18
C ARG A 505 -15.90 27.02 -14.26
N GLU A 506 -16.20 25.74 -14.29
CA GLU A 506 -17.24 25.15 -13.45
C GLU A 506 -16.71 23.84 -12.91
N ILE A 507 -16.93 23.56 -11.62
CA ILE A 507 -16.72 22.24 -11.04
C ILE A 507 -17.99 21.76 -10.32
N HIS A 508 -18.21 20.46 -10.40
CA HIS A 508 -19.23 19.76 -9.62
C HIS A 508 -18.58 18.64 -8.82
N ALA A 509 -19.05 18.38 -7.61
CA ALA A 509 -18.58 17.28 -6.78
C ALA A 509 -19.69 16.72 -5.87
N GLN A 510 -19.58 15.45 -5.49
CA GLN A 510 -20.49 14.79 -4.55
C GLN A 510 -19.71 14.33 -3.30
N VAL A 511 -19.71 15.14 -2.25
CA VAL A 511 -18.77 15.01 -1.11
C VAL A 511 -19.38 14.22 0.04
N MET A 512 -18.57 13.36 0.67
CA MET A 512 -19.00 12.44 1.75
C MET A 512 -18.76 13.03 3.15
N ALA A 513 -19.18 14.28 3.35
CA ALA A 513 -19.01 15.05 4.59
C ALA A 513 -20.21 16.00 4.80
N SER A 514 -20.30 16.63 5.98
CA SER A 514 -21.40 17.54 6.30
C SER A 514 -21.39 18.80 5.42
N LEU A 515 -22.54 19.46 5.26
CA LEU A 515 -22.61 20.72 4.50
C LEU A 515 -21.72 21.80 5.13
N GLU A 516 -21.67 21.87 6.47
CA GLU A 516 -20.82 22.76 7.25
C GLU A 516 -19.32 22.50 7.00
N ALA A 517 -18.89 21.24 6.94
CA ALA A 517 -17.52 20.87 6.61
C ALA A 517 -17.12 21.25 5.18
N VAL A 518 -18.01 21.01 4.20
CA VAL A 518 -17.78 21.36 2.79
C VAL A 518 -17.72 22.89 2.61
N LEU A 519 -18.63 23.63 3.24
CA LEU A 519 -18.63 25.09 3.21
C LEU A 519 -17.35 25.66 3.85
N SER A 520 -16.92 25.10 4.99
CA SER A 520 -15.69 25.50 5.67
C SER A 520 -14.44 25.20 4.83
N PHE A 521 -14.40 24.07 4.14
CA PHE A 521 -13.34 23.73 3.18
C PHE A 521 -13.25 24.77 2.06
N TYR A 522 -14.36 25.09 1.38
CA TYR A 522 -14.34 26.07 0.28
C TYR A 522 -13.99 27.47 0.76
N ARG A 523 -14.52 27.92 1.91
CA ARG A 523 -14.13 29.19 2.53
C ARG A 523 -12.62 29.29 2.74
N GLY A 524 -12.01 28.28 3.35
CA GLY A 524 -10.55 28.23 3.55
C GLY A 524 -9.77 28.18 2.24
N ALA A 525 -10.13 27.25 1.35
CA ALA A 525 -9.41 27.00 0.10
C ALA A 525 -9.47 28.16 -0.91
N LEU A 526 -10.59 28.90 -0.95
CA LEU A 526 -10.75 30.07 -1.82
C LEU A 526 -10.14 31.34 -1.19
N SER A 527 -10.27 31.53 0.12
CA SER A 527 -9.59 32.63 0.83
C SER A 527 -8.07 32.52 0.74
N ALA A 528 -7.51 31.31 0.80
CA ALA A 528 -6.09 31.05 0.57
C ALA A 528 -5.61 31.40 -0.85
N ARG A 529 -6.52 31.41 -1.84
CA ARG A 529 -6.29 31.91 -3.22
C ARG A 529 -6.55 33.42 -3.37
N GLY A 530 -6.78 34.13 -2.26
CA GLY A 530 -7.04 35.58 -2.24
C GLY A 530 -8.47 35.99 -2.66
N TRP A 531 -9.41 35.04 -2.75
CA TRP A 531 -10.81 35.32 -3.06
C TRP A 531 -11.51 35.86 -1.80
N LYS A 532 -12.50 36.74 -1.98
CA LYS A 532 -13.29 37.33 -0.89
C LYS A 532 -14.73 36.86 -0.95
N GLU A 533 -15.28 36.41 0.17
CA GLU A 533 -16.69 36.06 0.31
C GLU A 533 -17.56 37.33 0.33
N ASP A 534 -18.64 37.34 -0.46
CA ASP A 534 -19.61 38.42 -0.46
C ASP A 534 -20.54 38.29 0.76
N ALA A 535 -20.83 39.41 1.44
CA ALA A 535 -21.63 39.46 2.68
C ALA A 535 -23.14 39.11 2.52
N ARG A 536 -23.53 38.46 1.42
CA ARG A 536 -24.88 37.98 1.12
C ARG A 536 -24.94 36.45 0.98
N ALA A 537 -24.12 35.74 1.76
CA ALA A 537 -24.18 34.29 1.86
C ALA A 537 -25.55 33.83 2.40
N MET A 538 -26.23 32.95 1.68
CA MET A 538 -27.40 32.22 2.16
C MET A 538 -26.92 30.87 2.67
N VAL A 539 -27.21 30.53 3.93
CA VAL A 539 -26.82 29.25 4.54
C VAL A 539 -28.00 28.70 5.33
N GLY A 540 -28.64 27.67 4.78
CA GLY A 540 -29.66 26.85 5.42
C GLY A 540 -29.08 25.58 6.05
N PRO A 541 -29.94 24.68 6.56
CA PRO A 541 -29.51 23.40 7.13
C PRO A 541 -29.15 22.35 6.07
N GLU A 542 -29.83 22.39 4.91
CA GLU A 542 -29.68 21.41 3.81
C GLU A 542 -29.11 22.07 2.54
N ASP A 543 -28.95 23.39 2.50
CA ASP A 543 -28.53 24.16 1.32
C ASP A 543 -27.66 25.37 1.69
N ALA A 544 -26.79 25.81 0.79
CA ALA A 544 -26.09 27.10 0.89
C ALA A 544 -25.73 27.68 -0.48
N GLU A 545 -25.82 29.00 -0.61
CA GLU A 545 -25.36 29.75 -1.77
C GLU A 545 -24.47 30.92 -1.32
N VAL A 546 -23.22 30.88 -1.76
CA VAL A 546 -22.16 31.81 -1.34
C VAL A 546 -21.43 32.32 -2.57
N ASN A 547 -21.37 33.64 -2.73
CA ASN A 547 -20.69 34.28 -3.86
C ASN A 547 -19.32 34.81 -3.43
N PHE A 548 -18.37 34.82 -4.36
CA PHE A 548 -16.99 35.23 -4.14
C PHE A 548 -16.53 36.21 -5.21
N THR A 549 -15.66 37.14 -4.83
CA THR A 549 -15.02 38.12 -5.71
C THR A 549 -13.50 37.97 -5.70
N PHE A 550 -12.86 38.07 -6.87
CA PHE A 550 -11.41 37.95 -7.04
C PHE A 550 -10.92 38.86 -8.19
N PRO A 551 -9.60 39.11 -8.36
CA PRO A 551 -9.11 40.16 -9.25
C PRO A 551 -9.49 40.04 -10.74
N GLU A 552 -9.77 38.83 -11.22
CA GLU A 552 -10.05 38.51 -12.62
C GLU A 552 -11.55 38.24 -12.90
N GLY A 553 -12.39 38.14 -11.85
CA GLY A 553 -13.77 37.68 -12.01
C GLY A 553 -14.60 37.58 -10.72
N THR A 554 -15.73 36.90 -10.83
CA THR A 554 -16.60 36.52 -9.69
C THR A 554 -16.91 35.03 -9.74
N ALA A 555 -17.31 34.45 -8.63
CA ALA A 555 -17.72 33.04 -8.57
C ALA A 555 -18.96 32.84 -7.70
N SER A 556 -19.69 31.75 -7.95
CA SER A 556 -20.85 31.34 -7.18
C SER A 556 -20.69 29.88 -6.75
N LEU A 557 -20.70 29.64 -5.43
CA LEU A 557 -20.69 28.33 -4.81
C LEU A 557 -22.11 27.99 -4.36
N LYS A 558 -22.67 26.91 -4.89
CA LYS A 558 -23.93 26.31 -4.44
C LYS A 558 -23.63 24.95 -3.82
N LEU A 559 -24.16 24.72 -2.62
CA LEU A 559 -24.11 23.47 -1.88
C LEU A 559 -25.53 23.00 -1.62
N ALA A 560 -25.79 21.70 -1.75
CA ALA A 560 -27.06 21.10 -1.33
C ALA A 560 -26.85 19.70 -0.75
N ARG A 561 -27.69 19.30 0.19
CA ARG A 561 -27.65 18.01 0.88
C ARG A 561 -28.66 17.06 0.25
N GLN A 562 -28.21 15.91 -0.23
CA GLN A 562 -29.05 14.93 -0.91
C GLN A 562 -28.47 13.52 -0.75
N TYR A 563 -29.29 12.55 -0.34
CA TYR A 563 -28.90 11.13 -0.18
C TYR A 563 -27.62 10.88 0.66
N GLY A 564 -27.44 11.65 1.74
CA GLY A 564 -26.23 11.59 2.58
C GLY A 564 -24.95 12.05 1.89
N LEU A 565 -25.06 12.90 0.85
CA LEU A 565 -23.97 13.57 0.15
C LEU A 565 -24.21 15.08 0.18
N THR A 566 -23.14 15.86 0.15
CA THR A 566 -23.20 17.29 -0.17
C THR A 566 -22.81 17.46 -1.62
N THR A 567 -23.77 17.81 -2.47
CA THR A 567 -23.50 18.23 -3.84
C THR A 567 -22.88 19.62 -3.83
N VAL A 568 -21.94 19.82 -4.75
CA VAL A 568 -21.23 21.09 -4.95
C VAL A 568 -21.43 21.51 -6.39
N SER A 569 -21.69 22.79 -6.61
CA SER A 569 -21.44 23.46 -7.89
C SER A 569 -20.70 24.77 -7.62
N LEU A 570 -19.48 24.91 -8.14
CA LEU A 570 -18.70 26.15 -8.06
C LEU A 570 -18.46 26.67 -9.48
N ILE A 571 -19.04 27.83 -9.79
CA ILE A 571 -19.00 28.46 -11.11
C ILE A 571 -18.18 29.74 -11.04
N GLU A 572 -16.97 29.71 -11.61
CA GLU A 572 -16.08 30.85 -11.84
C GLU A 572 -16.48 31.57 -13.14
N LYS A 573 -16.58 32.91 -13.11
CA LYS A 573 -16.87 33.77 -14.27
C LYS A 573 -15.80 34.85 -14.39
N ILE A 574 -14.99 34.77 -15.43
CA ILE A 574 -13.89 35.70 -15.71
C ILE A 574 -14.47 36.93 -16.40
N THR A 575 -14.46 38.08 -15.72
CA THR A 575 -15.02 39.34 -16.25
C THR A 575 -13.95 40.27 -16.83
N LYS A 576 -12.66 39.95 -16.64
CA LYS A 576 -11.53 40.59 -17.31
C LYS A 576 -10.62 39.51 -17.90
N PRO A 577 -10.65 39.25 -19.22
CA PRO A 577 -9.68 38.33 -19.83
C PRO A 577 -8.26 38.88 -19.66
N LYS A 578 -7.30 38.01 -19.35
CA LYS A 578 -5.88 38.40 -19.37
C LYS A 578 -5.51 38.88 -20.78
N PRO A 579 -4.87 40.05 -20.93
CA PRO A 579 -4.17 40.35 -22.17
C PRO A 579 -3.03 39.33 -22.31
N GLN A 580 -3.14 38.43 -23.29
CA GLN A 580 -2.02 37.54 -23.61
C GLN A 580 -0.85 38.40 -24.06
N SER A 581 0.30 38.25 -23.41
CA SER A 581 1.53 38.95 -23.76
C SER A 581 2.13 38.32 -25.03
N VAL A 582 1.52 38.60 -26.18
CA VAL A 582 2.03 38.21 -27.50
C VAL A 582 3.25 39.07 -27.81
N ALA A 583 4.41 38.64 -27.36
CA ALA A 583 5.70 39.21 -27.73
C ALA A 583 6.00 38.90 -29.21
N GLY A 584 5.34 39.61 -30.12
CA GLY A 584 5.41 39.38 -31.56
C GLY A 584 4.11 39.60 -32.34
N SER A 585 3.25 40.54 -31.95
CA SER A 585 2.08 40.90 -32.76
C SER A 585 2.40 41.95 -33.81
N ALA A 586 2.56 41.54 -35.07
CA ALA A 586 2.03 42.36 -36.16
C ALA A 586 0.50 42.46 -35.98
N SER A 587 -0.10 43.60 -36.31
CA SER A 587 -1.53 43.81 -36.04
C SER A 587 -2.41 43.05 -37.05
N VAL A 588 -3.69 42.88 -36.71
CA VAL A 588 -4.68 42.30 -37.64
C VAL A 588 -4.82 43.16 -38.91
N ASN A 589 -4.58 44.46 -38.84
CA ASN A 589 -4.50 45.33 -40.02
C ASN A 589 -3.29 45.01 -40.90
N ASP A 590 -2.12 44.70 -40.32
CA ASP A 590 -0.93 44.36 -41.08
C ASP A 590 -1.10 43.01 -41.79
N MET A 591 -1.73 42.03 -41.13
CA MET A 591 -2.13 40.77 -41.78
C MET A 591 -3.16 40.98 -42.89
N LEU A 592 -4.14 41.87 -42.70
CA LEU A 592 -5.15 42.15 -43.72
C LEU A 592 -4.54 42.89 -44.93
N GLN A 593 -3.59 43.81 -44.69
CA GLN A 593 -2.81 44.44 -45.76
C GLN A 593 -1.89 43.43 -46.47
N GLN A 594 -1.22 42.52 -45.75
CA GLN A 594 -0.45 41.44 -46.38
C GLN A 594 -1.33 40.54 -47.26
N ALA A 595 -2.52 40.16 -46.79
CA ALA A 595 -3.47 39.40 -47.60
C ALA A 595 -3.93 40.17 -48.85
N GLN A 596 -4.23 41.47 -48.71
CA GLN A 596 -4.60 42.35 -49.84
C GLN A 596 -3.43 42.68 -50.79
N GLN A 597 -2.19 42.54 -50.33
CA GLN A 597 -0.99 42.65 -51.16
C GLN A 597 -0.77 41.33 -51.93
N MET A 598 -0.78 40.20 -51.23
CA MET A 598 -0.66 38.85 -51.83
C MET A 598 -1.77 38.55 -52.85
N MET A 599 -2.99 39.03 -52.66
CA MET A 599 -4.04 38.90 -53.67
C MET A 599 -3.73 39.70 -54.95
N ARG A 600 -3.21 40.94 -54.84
CA ARG A 600 -2.76 41.72 -56.01
C ARG A 600 -1.54 41.10 -56.69
N ASP A 601 -0.61 40.56 -55.93
CA ASP A 601 0.57 39.87 -56.47
C ASP A 601 0.19 38.55 -57.17
N ALA A 602 -0.89 37.88 -56.75
CA ALA A 602 -1.47 36.71 -57.41
C ALA A 602 -2.28 37.08 -58.67
N GLU A 603 -3.10 38.14 -58.62
CA GLU A 603 -3.83 38.66 -59.78
C GLU A 603 -2.87 39.10 -60.91
N ALA A 604 -1.69 39.62 -60.57
CA ALA A 604 -0.64 39.97 -61.52
C ALA A 604 -0.01 38.77 -62.28
N GLN A 605 -0.29 37.53 -61.87
CA GLN A 605 0.25 36.31 -62.51
C GLN A 605 -0.83 35.44 -63.19
N ALA A 606 -2.09 35.89 -63.23
CA ALA A 606 -3.21 35.15 -63.80
C ALA A 606 -3.25 35.17 -65.35
N GLY A 607 -2.35 34.42 -66.00
CA GLY A 607 -2.28 34.31 -67.46
C GLY A 607 -2.21 32.85 -67.97
N VAL A 608 -3.10 32.52 -68.92
CA VAL A 608 -3.24 31.22 -69.63
C VAL A 608 -3.98 30.13 -68.80
N PRO A 609 -4.93 29.35 -69.38
CA PRO A 609 -6.06 28.79 -68.61
C PRO A 609 -5.98 27.28 -68.31
N ILE A 610 -6.82 26.84 -67.37
CA ILE A 610 -7.08 25.42 -67.06
C ILE A 610 -8.59 25.13 -67.17
N GLN A 611 -8.95 24.09 -67.94
CA GLN A 611 -10.31 23.54 -67.96
C GLN A 611 -10.58 22.69 -66.69
N PRO A 612 -11.83 22.64 -66.20
CA PRO A 612 -12.12 22.13 -64.85
C PRO A 612 -11.95 20.60 -64.72
N PRO A 613 -11.11 20.12 -63.79
CA PRO A 613 -11.13 18.74 -63.34
C PRO A 613 -12.36 18.45 -62.47
N ALA A 614 -12.85 17.21 -62.49
CA ALA A 614 -13.99 16.78 -61.68
C ALA A 614 -13.65 16.64 -60.18
N ALA A 615 -14.69 16.50 -59.35
CA ALA A 615 -14.58 16.46 -57.89
C ALA A 615 -13.63 15.38 -57.35
N ALA A 616 -12.63 15.80 -56.58
CA ALA A 616 -11.80 14.92 -55.75
C ALA A 616 -12.44 14.71 -54.36
N ARG A 617 -12.41 13.48 -53.86
CA ARG A 617 -12.96 13.10 -52.54
C ARG A 617 -11.86 12.95 -51.49
N GLY A 618 -12.10 13.46 -50.28
CA GLY A 618 -11.58 12.92 -49.01
C GLY A 618 -10.10 13.16 -48.69
N ALA A 619 -9.83 13.94 -47.63
CA ALA A 619 -8.47 14.18 -47.12
C ALA A 619 -8.39 14.37 -45.58
N ASP A 620 -9.30 13.77 -44.80
CA ASP A 620 -9.35 13.90 -43.33
C ASP A 620 -9.41 12.52 -42.59
N ASP A 621 -9.32 11.43 -43.35
CA ASP A 621 -9.56 10.04 -42.88
C ASP A 621 -8.36 9.10 -43.18
N ALA A 622 -7.25 9.68 -43.63
CA ALA A 622 -6.03 8.96 -43.98
C ALA A 622 -5.30 8.48 -42.72
N VAL A 623 -5.13 7.17 -42.59
CA VAL A 623 -4.29 6.57 -41.55
C VAL A 623 -2.83 6.87 -41.89
N GLN A 624 -2.11 7.52 -40.98
CA GLN A 624 -0.66 7.67 -41.06
C GLN A 624 0.00 6.59 -40.19
N PRO A 625 0.93 5.78 -40.73
CA PRO A 625 1.56 4.70 -39.98
C PRO A 625 2.64 5.23 -39.02
N LEU A 626 2.22 5.57 -37.80
CA LEU A 626 3.10 6.07 -36.74
C LEU A 626 4.14 5.02 -36.35
N GLN A 627 5.39 5.46 -36.13
CA GLN A 627 6.46 4.66 -35.55
C GLN A 627 6.49 4.74 -34.01
N PRO A 628 7.12 3.78 -33.33
CA PRO A 628 7.31 3.86 -31.88
C PRO A 628 8.36 4.92 -31.51
N LEU A 629 8.06 5.74 -30.51
CA LEU A 629 9.01 6.64 -29.86
C LEU A 629 10.11 5.82 -29.17
N ALA A 630 11.36 6.00 -29.60
CA ALA A 630 12.51 5.32 -29.00
C ALA A 630 12.83 5.91 -27.61
N GLY A 631 13.00 5.05 -26.60
CA GLY A 631 13.38 5.46 -25.24
C GLY A 631 12.25 5.94 -24.33
N GLY A 632 10.99 5.64 -24.64
CA GLY A 632 9.88 5.93 -23.72
C GLY A 632 9.93 5.06 -22.45
N ASN A 633 9.80 5.68 -21.26
CA ASN A 633 9.87 5.01 -19.95
C ASN A 633 8.64 4.15 -19.60
N ALA A 634 7.55 4.24 -20.37
CA ALA A 634 6.37 3.42 -20.14
C ALA A 634 6.59 1.96 -20.61
N PRO A 635 6.06 0.94 -19.91
CA PRO A 635 6.18 -0.48 -20.31
C PRO A 635 5.30 -0.86 -21.53
N ILE A 636 4.77 0.13 -22.25
CA ILE A 636 4.09 -0.02 -23.54
C ILE A 636 4.70 0.94 -24.57
N PRO A 637 4.76 0.57 -25.86
CA PRO A 637 5.30 1.44 -26.90
C PRO A 637 4.42 2.68 -27.08
N LEU A 638 5.03 3.86 -27.03
CA LEU A 638 4.40 5.16 -27.32
C LEU A 638 4.58 5.52 -28.81
N PRO A 639 3.68 6.27 -29.45
CA PRO A 639 3.89 6.77 -30.81
C PRO A 639 4.91 7.91 -30.84
N GLU A 640 5.63 8.07 -31.94
CA GLU A 640 6.61 9.15 -32.18
C GLU A 640 6.02 10.57 -32.06
N THR A 641 4.69 10.69 -32.23
CA THR A 641 3.93 11.94 -32.12
C THR A 641 3.35 12.18 -30.73
N ALA A 642 3.84 11.48 -29.70
CA ALA A 642 3.49 11.72 -28.30
C ALA A 642 4.22 12.94 -27.72
N GLN A 643 3.48 13.80 -27.01
CA GLN A 643 3.93 15.02 -26.34
C GLN A 643 3.32 15.05 -24.93
N ASP A 644 3.93 15.79 -24.00
CA ASP A 644 3.47 15.90 -22.60
C ASP A 644 3.23 14.52 -21.95
N ILE A 645 4.23 13.64 -22.05
CA ILE A 645 4.17 12.26 -21.58
C ILE A 645 4.33 12.21 -20.06
N ASP A 646 3.25 11.89 -19.38
CA ASP A 646 3.18 11.62 -17.94
C ASP A 646 2.97 10.12 -17.72
N PHE A 647 3.75 9.50 -16.83
CA PHE A 647 3.72 8.06 -16.58
C PHE A 647 3.98 7.74 -15.11
N ASP A 648 2.94 7.23 -14.44
CA ASP A 648 3.01 6.68 -13.08
C ASP A 648 3.11 5.15 -13.13
N GLY A 649 4.24 4.63 -12.65
CA GLY A 649 4.53 3.20 -12.59
C GLY A 649 3.98 2.48 -11.34
N GLU A 650 3.57 3.20 -10.30
CA GLU A 650 2.96 2.60 -9.09
C GLU A 650 1.45 2.45 -9.26
N ASP A 651 0.75 3.54 -9.62
CA ASP A 651 -0.68 3.52 -9.95
C ASP A 651 -0.95 2.82 -11.31
N GLY A 652 0.07 2.75 -12.19
CA GLY A 652 -0.05 2.12 -13.49
C GLY A 652 -0.90 2.93 -14.46
N THR A 653 -0.60 4.22 -14.58
CA THR A 653 -1.30 5.15 -15.48
C THR A 653 -0.32 5.90 -16.37
N LEU A 654 -0.75 6.20 -17.59
CA LEU A 654 0.04 6.85 -18.63
C LEU A 654 -0.87 7.84 -19.36
N GLN A 655 -0.45 9.09 -19.50
CA GLN A 655 -1.17 10.10 -20.25
C GLN A 655 -0.21 10.85 -21.18
N PHE A 656 -0.67 11.17 -22.39
CA PHE A 656 0.06 12.03 -23.33
C PHE A 656 -0.89 12.70 -24.32
N ALA A 657 -0.47 13.83 -24.88
CA ALA A 657 -1.12 14.52 -25.99
C ALA A 657 -0.47 14.14 -27.34
N SER A 658 -1.21 14.27 -28.44
CA SER A 658 -0.67 14.02 -29.78
C SER A 658 -1.39 14.83 -30.85
N ALA A 659 -0.66 15.22 -31.90
CA ALA A 659 -1.23 15.84 -33.10
C ALA A 659 -1.85 14.80 -34.08
N SER A 660 -1.65 13.51 -33.86
CA SER A 660 -2.16 12.45 -34.75
C SER A 660 -3.65 12.17 -34.54
N SER A 661 -4.31 11.64 -35.57
CA SER A 661 -5.73 11.28 -35.49
C SER A 661 -5.98 10.06 -34.59
N VAL A 662 -7.15 10.01 -33.95
CA VAL A 662 -7.64 8.91 -33.09
C VAL A 662 -7.44 7.54 -33.78
N LYS A 663 -7.74 7.47 -35.07
CA LYS A 663 -7.61 6.29 -35.92
C LYS A 663 -6.17 5.81 -36.06
N SER A 664 -5.24 6.72 -36.40
CA SER A 664 -3.81 6.41 -36.55
C SER A 664 -3.18 5.94 -35.23
N ILE A 665 -3.51 6.60 -34.12
CA ILE A 665 -3.05 6.21 -32.78
C ILE A 665 -3.63 4.84 -32.38
N ALA A 666 -4.91 4.59 -32.67
CA ALA A 666 -5.55 3.31 -32.34
C ALA A 666 -4.96 2.13 -33.13
N GLU A 667 -4.64 2.33 -34.41
CA GLU A 667 -4.01 1.31 -35.26
C GLU A 667 -2.52 1.09 -34.93
N PHE A 668 -1.81 2.15 -34.51
CA PHE A 668 -0.48 2.04 -33.91
C PHE A 668 -0.49 1.12 -32.68
N PHE A 669 -1.34 1.40 -31.68
CA PHE A 669 -1.36 0.62 -30.45
C PHE A 669 -1.76 -0.84 -30.69
N ARG A 670 -2.77 -1.11 -31.53
CA ARG A 670 -3.12 -2.48 -31.95
C ARG A 670 -1.90 -3.22 -32.50
N SER A 671 -1.20 -2.60 -33.44
CA SER A 671 -0.05 -3.19 -34.15
C SER A 671 1.20 -3.35 -33.27
N ALA A 672 1.43 -2.44 -32.33
CA ALA A 672 2.61 -2.45 -31.47
C ALA A 672 2.42 -3.36 -30.23
N LEU A 673 1.22 -3.40 -29.65
CA LEU A 673 0.90 -4.28 -28.52
C LEU A 673 0.76 -5.74 -28.95
N GLN A 674 0.14 -6.03 -30.10
CA GLN A 674 0.09 -7.38 -30.65
C GLN A 674 1.50 -7.94 -30.94
N ARG A 675 2.42 -7.14 -31.48
CA ARG A 675 3.84 -7.52 -31.68
C ARG A 675 4.60 -7.75 -30.36
N SER A 676 4.23 -7.08 -29.28
CA SER A 676 4.81 -7.28 -27.95
C SER A 676 4.07 -8.33 -27.10
N GLY A 677 3.24 -9.17 -27.72
CA GLY A 677 2.61 -10.34 -27.10
C GLY A 677 1.35 -10.05 -26.28
N TRP A 678 0.77 -8.86 -26.41
CA TRP A 678 -0.54 -8.53 -25.84
C TRP A 678 -1.66 -9.02 -26.75
N ARG A 679 -2.68 -9.68 -26.19
CA ARG A 679 -3.90 -10.04 -26.92
C ARG A 679 -4.92 -8.92 -26.80
N ALA A 680 -5.33 -8.35 -27.93
CA ALA A 680 -6.42 -7.39 -27.98
C ALA A 680 -7.74 -8.07 -27.59
N LYS A 681 -8.50 -7.46 -26.68
CA LYS A 681 -9.91 -7.78 -26.43
C LYS A 681 -10.78 -6.95 -27.40
N PRO A 682 -11.96 -7.44 -27.81
CA PRO A 682 -12.89 -6.63 -28.60
C PRO A 682 -13.32 -5.38 -27.83
N SER A 683 -13.06 -4.20 -28.38
CA SER A 683 -13.50 -2.93 -27.82
C SER A 683 -14.73 -2.39 -28.57
N VAL A 684 -15.67 -1.82 -27.82
CA VAL A 684 -16.97 -1.37 -28.37
C VAL A 684 -16.90 0.06 -28.94
N ILE A 685 -15.86 0.81 -28.59
CA ILE A 685 -15.68 2.22 -28.94
C ILE A 685 -14.52 2.33 -29.93
N ASN A 686 -14.83 2.59 -31.20
CA ASN A 686 -13.86 2.86 -32.26
C ASN A 686 -14.49 3.78 -33.33
N ASN A 687 -14.52 5.08 -33.05
CA ASN A 687 -15.04 6.11 -33.95
C ASN A 687 -14.01 7.25 -34.14
N ALA A 688 -14.32 8.22 -35.00
CA ALA A 688 -13.39 9.29 -35.38
C ALA A 688 -12.95 10.21 -34.22
N ASN A 689 -13.75 10.33 -33.16
CA ASN A 689 -13.50 11.22 -32.02
C ASN A 689 -13.05 10.47 -30.75
N MET A 690 -13.38 9.19 -30.62
CA MET A 690 -12.92 8.34 -29.52
C MET A 690 -12.73 6.89 -29.93
N ALA A 691 -11.60 6.31 -29.54
CA ALA A 691 -11.32 4.89 -29.61
C ALA A 691 -10.83 4.38 -28.26
N GLN A 692 -11.58 3.45 -27.65
CA GLN A 692 -11.06 2.66 -26.53
C GLN A 692 -10.44 1.38 -27.08
N LEU A 693 -9.33 0.95 -26.51
CA LEU A 693 -8.67 -0.32 -26.77
C LEU A 693 -8.51 -1.06 -25.45
N GLN A 694 -8.62 -2.38 -25.48
CA GLN A 694 -8.36 -3.22 -24.33
C GLN A 694 -7.42 -4.36 -24.73
N PHE A 695 -6.48 -4.67 -23.87
CA PHE A 695 -5.47 -5.70 -24.08
C PHE A 695 -5.26 -6.53 -22.79
N ALA A 696 -4.80 -7.77 -22.95
CA ALA A 696 -4.37 -8.61 -21.83
C ALA A 696 -3.11 -9.43 -22.19
N LYS A 697 -2.25 -9.67 -21.20
CA LYS A 697 -1.00 -10.43 -21.32
C LYS A 697 -0.70 -11.14 -20.00
N GLY A 698 -0.91 -12.46 -19.97
CA GLY A 698 -0.88 -13.22 -18.72
C GLY A 698 -1.98 -12.77 -17.77
N ASN A 699 -1.64 -12.49 -16.51
CA ASN A 699 -2.54 -11.90 -15.52
C ASN A 699 -2.64 -10.36 -15.62
N LYS A 700 -1.86 -9.70 -16.47
CA LYS A 700 -1.87 -8.23 -16.64
C LYS A 700 -2.91 -7.77 -17.66
N ASP A 701 -3.55 -6.64 -17.37
CA ASP A 701 -4.57 -5.98 -18.18
C ASP A 701 -4.18 -4.53 -18.55
N LEU A 702 -4.74 -4.02 -19.64
CA LEU A 702 -4.41 -2.69 -20.16
C LEU A 702 -5.62 -2.11 -20.92
N SER A 703 -6.15 -0.98 -20.47
CA SER A 703 -7.13 -0.17 -21.19
C SER A 703 -6.46 1.10 -21.69
N ILE A 704 -6.64 1.44 -22.97
CA ILE A 704 -6.16 2.70 -23.58
C ILE A 704 -7.36 3.43 -24.16
N THR A 705 -7.61 4.66 -23.70
CA THR A 705 -8.63 5.55 -24.25
C THR A 705 -7.94 6.65 -25.04
N VAL A 706 -8.25 6.73 -26.33
CA VAL A 706 -7.79 7.76 -27.27
C VAL A 706 -8.97 8.67 -27.57
N MET A 707 -8.86 9.97 -27.32
CA MET A 707 -9.98 10.93 -27.41
C MET A 707 -9.54 12.27 -28.01
N LYS A 708 -10.25 12.74 -29.04
CA LYS A 708 -10.00 14.04 -29.69
C LYS A 708 -10.55 15.18 -28.83
N MET A 709 -9.69 16.12 -28.46
CA MET A 709 -10.00 17.29 -27.63
C MET A 709 -9.62 18.56 -28.38
N GLY A 710 -10.53 19.05 -29.22
CA GLY A 710 -10.25 20.17 -30.12
C GLY A 710 -9.27 19.77 -31.23
N PRO A 711 -8.13 20.49 -31.41
CA PRO A 711 -7.14 20.17 -32.44
C PRO A 711 -6.22 18.99 -32.08
N SER A 712 -6.10 18.63 -30.80
CA SER A 712 -5.23 17.54 -30.34
C SER A 712 -6.01 16.26 -30.02
N THR A 713 -5.31 15.13 -30.01
CA THR A 713 -5.81 13.85 -29.51
C THR A 713 -5.08 13.48 -28.22
N ASN A 714 -5.83 13.37 -27.12
CA ASN A 714 -5.29 12.94 -25.84
C ASN A 714 -5.41 11.42 -25.71
N VAL A 715 -4.39 10.80 -25.14
CA VAL A 715 -4.34 9.37 -24.84
C VAL A 715 -4.19 9.18 -23.34
N ASN A 716 -5.03 8.34 -22.75
CA ASN A 716 -4.99 7.96 -21.35
C ASN A 716 -5.06 6.43 -21.26
N ALA A 717 -4.01 5.81 -20.74
CA ALA A 717 -3.86 4.37 -20.59
C ALA A 717 -3.73 4.00 -19.11
N ARG A 718 -4.40 2.92 -18.69
CA ARG A 718 -4.46 2.45 -17.30
C ARG A 718 -4.55 0.92 -17.22
N GLY A 719 -3.98 0.33 -16.18
CA GLY A 719 -4.15 -1.09 -15.86
C GLY A 719 -2.88 -1.75 -15.31
N SER A 720 -3.01 -2.98 -14.82
CA SER A 720 -1.88 -3.72 -14.23
C SER A 720 -0.75 -4.03 -15.21
N GLY A 721 -0.97 -3.83 -16.52
CA GLY A 721 0.03 -3.81 -17.57
C GLY A 721 1.04 -2.67 -17.50
N LEU A 722 0.61 -1.51 -16.97
CA LEU A 722 1.46 -0.34 -16.77
C LEU A 722 2.17 -0.33 -15.42
N GLN A 723 1.65 -1.06 -14.44
CA GLN A 723 2.28 -1.18 -13.12
C GLN A 723 3.65 -1.87 -13.21
N VAL A 724 4.70 -1.13 -12.83
CA VAL A 724 6.07 -1.63 -12.68
C VAL A 724 6.19 -2.13 -11.24
N ALA A 725 6.34 -3.45 -11.08
CA ALA A 725 6.36 -4.04 -9.74
C ALA A 725 7.62 -3.61 -8.98
N ALA A 726 7.44 -2.79 -7.94
CA ALA A 726 8.47 -2.51 -6.95
C ALA A 726 9.00 -3.82 -6.34
N ALA A 727 10.32 -3.92 -6.15
CA ALA A 727 10.97 -5.09 -5.60
C ALA A 727 10.69 -5.23 -4.09
N LYS A 728 9.55 -5.86 -3.76
CA LYS A 728 9.29 -6.47 -2.45
C LYS A 728 10.35 -7.54 -2.11
N PRO A 729 10.53 -7.92 -0.82
CA PRO A 729 9.64 -7.70 0.33
C PRO A 729 10.36 -7.02 1.53
N ASP A 730 9.81 -6.83 2.74
CA ASP A 730 8.52 -7.19 3.37
C ASP A 730 8.04 -6.00 4.26
N ALA A 731 6.76 -5.62 4.21
CA ALA A 731 5.78 -5.81 5.30
C ALA A 731 6.16 -5.16 6.67
N PRO A 732 5.53 -4.03 7.11
CA PRO A 732 5.99 -3.24 8.28
C PRO A 732 5.47 -3.73 9.67
N ALA A 733 4.51 -3.19 10.46
CA ALA A 733 3.73 -1.94 10.52
C ALA A 733 2.91 -1.85 11.85
N ALA A 734 2.70 -0.61 12.34
CA ALA A 734 1.76 -0.19 13.40
C ALA A 734 2.00 -0.70 14.85
N GLY A 735 1.45 -0.09 15.90
CA GLY A 735 0.77 1.22 15.98
C GLY A 735 -0.27 1.31 17.12
N ASN A 736 -0.56 2.55 17.54
CA ASN A 736 -1.56 2.95 18.56
C ASN A 736 -1.27 2.48 20.00
N ARG A 737 -1.48 3.30 21.05
CA ARG A 737 -2.55 4.30 21.22
C ARG A 737 -2.08 5.53 22.03
N SER A 738 -2.72 6.65 21.77
CA SER A 738 -3.27 7.49 22.84
C SER A 738 -4.65 8.01 22.42
N ALA A 739 -5.47 8.38 23.39
CA ALA A 739 -6.72 9.11 23.19
C ALA A 739 -6.78 10.25 24.21
N GLY A 740 -7.28 11.41 23.79
CA GLY A 740 -7.26 12.64 24.58
C GLY A 740 -6.37 13.71 23.95
N SER A 741 -6.97 14.85 23.60
CA SER A 741 -6.30 16.01 23.06
C SER A 741 -5.59 16.80 24.17
N ALA A 742 -4.34 16.42 24.46
CA ALA A 742 -3.37 17.26 25.13
C ALA A 742 -2.47 17.95 24.07
N PRO A 743 -1.81 19.09 24.38
CA PRO A 743 -0.85 19.69 23.46
C PRO A 743 0.29 18.71 23.15
N THR A 744 0.88 18.84 21.96
CA THR A 744 1.98 17.99 21.47
C THR A 744 3.02 17.79 22.58
N PRO A 745 3.28 16.54 23.01
CA PRO A 745 4.31 16.28 24.01
C PRO A 745 5.64 16.83 23.52
N ALA A 746 6.32 17.61 24.36
CA ALA A 746 7.71 17.96 24.10
C ALA A 746 8.52 16.67 23.88
N PRO A 747 9.46 16.63 22.93
CA PRO A 747 10.23 15.42 22.61
C PRO A 747 10.88 14.88 23.88
N SER A 748 10.64 13.61 24.18
CA SER A 748 11.23 12.98 25.36
C SER A 748 12.74 12.79 25.15
N ALA A 749 13.48 12.62 26.25
CA ALA A 749 14.89 12.26 26.15
C ALA A 749 15.10 10.94 25.38
N ASP A 750 14.14 10.02 25.46
CA ASP A 750 14.17 8.71 24.81
C ASP A 750 13.91 8.79 23.28
N ASP A 751 13.13 9.77 22.82
CA ASP A 751 12.95 10.06 21.38
C ASP A 751 14.25 10.53 20.70
N LEU A 752 15.16 11.11 21.49
CA LEU A 752 16.42 11.72 21.06
C LEU A 752 17.66 10.92 21.45
N ILE A 753 17.50 9.61 21.67
CA ILE A 753 18.62 8.65 21.75
C ILE A 753 19.29 8.53 20.38
N VAL A 754 20.63 8.47 20.37
CA VAL A 754 21.44 8.24 19.17
C VAL A 754 21.43 6.76 18.80
N GLU A 755 21.18 6.49 17.52
CA GLU A 755 21.61 5.27 16.83
C GLU A 755 22.64 5.63 15.74
N GLU A 756 23.44 4.66 15.30
CA GLU A 756 24.49 4.86 14.29
C GLU A 756 24.07 4.25 12.96
N SER A 757 24.19 5.03 11.87
CA SER A 757 24.04 4.53 10.49
C SER A 757 25.17 5.11 9.62
N ALA A 758 25.91 4.24 8.92
CA ALA A 758 27.19 4.58 8.26
C ALA A 758 28.22 5.32 9.14
N GLY A 759 28.17 5.15 10.47
CA GLY A 759 29.01 5.89 11.42
C GLY A 759 28.67 7.38 11.52
N LEU A 760 27.41 7.73 11.28
CA LEU A 760 26.80 9.03 11.49
C LEU A 760 25.60 8.87 12.46
N PRO A 761 25.34 9.86 13.35
CA PRO A 761 24.23 9.77 14.28
C PRO A 761 22.88 9.92 13.57
N VAL A 762 21.89 9.12 13.95
CA VAL A 762 20.47 9.30 13.60
C VAL A 762 19.63 9.26 14.88
N PRO A 763 18.52 10.01 15.00
CA PRO A 763 17.59 9.80 16.11
C PRO A 763 17.00 8.39 16.02
N LYS A 764 16.96 7.68 17.14
CA LYS A 764 16.28 6.39 17.28
C LYS A 764 14.84 6.40 16.74
N ARG A 765 14.14 7.52 16.92
CA ARG A 765 12.83 7.77 16.32
C ARG A 765 12.99 8.25 14.87
N HIS A 766 13.17 7.30 13.95
CA HIS A 766 13.12 7.54 12.50
C HIS A 766 12.16 6.55 11.82
N THR A 767 11.58 6.96 10.69
CA THR A 767 10.71 6.12 9.83
C THR A 767 11.44 5.54 8.62
N MET A 768 12.59 6.12 8.29
CA MET A 768 13.54 5.62 7.29
C MET A 768 14.95 6.06 7.72
N SER A 769 15.95 5.20 7.58
CA SER A 769 17.36 5.60 7.58
C SER A 769 18.16 4.74 6.59
N GLU A 770 19.02 5.39 5.82
CA GLU A 770 19.90 4.77 4.84
C GLU A 770 21.29 5.41 4.97
N GLY A 771 22.29 4.59 5.31
CA GLY A 771 23.67 5.01 5.49
C GLY A 771 24.57 4.44 4.40
N THR A 772 25.19 5.32 3.61
CA THR A 772 26.23 4.95 2.62
C THR A 772 27.62 5.33 3.15
N GLN A 773 28.55 4.38 3.14
CA GLN A 773 29.94 4.59 3.57
C GLN A 773 30.92 4.10 2.49
N THR A 774 31.78 5.01 2.03
CA THR A 774 32.96 4.73 1.19
C THR A 774 34.24 5.13 1.93
N PRO A 775 35.44 4.80 1.43
CA PRO A 775 36.70 5.29 2.01
C PRO A 775 36.88 6.81 1.98
N PHE A 776 36.04 7.53 1.22
CA PHE A 776 36.21 8.95 0.92
C PHE A 776 34.99 9.81 1.30
N ARG A 777 33.83 9.19 1.53
CA ARG A 777 32.57 9.87 1.83
C ARG A 777 31.67 9.01 2.74
N ARG A 778 31.01 9.64 3.70
CA ARG A 778 29.85 9.08 4.42
C ARG A 778 28.63 9.92 4.11
N GLU A 779 27.47 9.29 3.96
CA GLU A 779 26.18 9.95 3.85
C GLU A 779 25.10 9.18 4.60
N LEU A 780 24.18 9.92 5.20
CA LEU A 780 23.00 9.44 5.90
C LEU A 780 21.79 10.19 5.35
N ASN A 781 20.85 9.45 4.75
CA ASN A 781 19.52 9.93 4.44
C ASN A 781 18.54 9.37 5.47
N ALA A 782 17.65 10.18 6.04
CA ALA A 782 16.68 9.70 7.03
C ALA A 782 15.38 10.52 7.06
N ASN A 783 14.29 9.90 7.47
CA ASN A 783 13.04 10.59 7.80
C ASN A 783 12.78 10.50 9.30
N VAL A 784 12.53 11.64 9.94
CA VAL A 784 12.37 11.76 11.40
C VAL A 784 10.99 12.39 11.70
N PRO A 785 10.04 11.67 12.33
CA PRO A 785 8.72 12.19 12.69
C PRO A 785 8.77 13.02 13.99
N LEU A 786 9.56 14.10 13.93
CA LEU A 786 9.75 15.18 14.91
C LEU A 786 9.92 16.51 14.17
N ASP A 787 9.73 17.63 14.85
CA ASP A 787 9.81 18.96 14.24
C ASP A 787 11.24 19.41 13.90
N LEU A 788 11.38 20.22 12.85
CA LEU A 788 12.67 20.53 12.25
C LEU A 788 13.65 21.22 13.22
N SER A 789 13.14 22.03 14.15
CA SER A 789 13.91 22.62 15.26
C SER A 789 14.50 21.55 16.18
N VAL A 790 13.67 20.59 16.61
CA VAL A 790 14.07 19.47 17.49
C VAL A 790 15.15 18.61 16.83
N VAL A 791 14.97 18.30 15.54
CA VAL A 791 15.94 17.52 14.76
C VAL A 791 17.25 18.30 14.56
N LEU A 792 17.18 19.61 14.32
CA LEU A 792 18.36 20.48 14.21
C LEU A 792 19.14 20.58 15.54
N GLU A 793 18.44 20.68 16.67
CA GLU A 793 19.07 20.70 18.00
C GLU A 793 19.73 19.37 18.36
N PHE A 794 19.10 18.23 18.01
CA PHE A 794 19.73 16.91 18.10
C PHE A 794 21.05 16.86 17.32
N TYR A 795 21.06 17.24 16.04
CA TYR A 795 22.30 17.21 15.25
C TYR A 795 23.36 18.18 15.77
N ARG A 796 22.99 19.37 16.24
CA ARG A 796 23.94 20.30 16.89
C ARG A 796 24.56 19.69 18.15
N ARG A 797 23.77 19.03 18.99
CA ARG A 797 24.23 18.33 20.20
C ARG A 797 25.20 17.21 19.84
N GLU A 798 24.80 16.29 18.96
CA GLU A 798 25.51 15.03 18.70
C GLU A 798 26.70 15.14 17.74
N LEU A 799 26.72 16.17 16.88
CA LEU A 799 27.92 16.49 16.11
C LEU A 799 28.91 17.32 16.96
N GLY A 800 28.40 18.15 17.87
CA GLY A 800 29.20 18.86 18.87
C GLY A 800 29.99 17.92 19.80
N THR A 801 29.35 16.87 20.33
CA THR A 801 30.04 15.84 21.15
C THR A 801 31.13 15.08 20.37
N ARG A 802 31.02 15.01 19.04
CA ARG A 802 32.02 14.40 18.13
C ARG A 802 33.15 15.36 17.73
N ASN A 803 33.27 16.51 18.39
CA ASN A 803 34.21 17.62 18.08
C ASN A 803 33.97 18.32 16.72
N TRP A 804 32.78 18.21 16.13
CA TRP A 804 32.47 18.96 14.91
C TRP A 804 32.13 20.42 15.25
N LYS A 805 32.55 21.35 14.40
CA LYS A 805 32.35 22.79 14.60
C LYS A 805 31.46 23.36 13.51
N GLU A 806 30.33 23.96 13.90
CA GLU A 806 29.39 24.62 12.99
C GLU A 806 30.01 25.88 12.37
N ASP A 807 29.98 26.01 11.03
CA ASP A 807 30.32 27.26 10.34
C ASP A 807 29.12 28.19 10.33
N ALA A 808 29.06 29.09 11.31
CA ALA A 808 28.02 30.10 11.46
C ALA A 808 27.84 31.05 10.25
N LYS A 809 28.77 31.07 9.28
CA LYS A 809 28.63 31.83 8.02
C LYS A 809 27.87 31.07 6.92
N SER A 810 27.70 29.75 7.07
CA SER A 810 27.05 28.86 6.09
C SER A 810 25.73 28.27 6.61
N VAL A 811 25.03 28.99 7.49
CA VAL A 811 23.78 28.55 8.11
C VAL A 811 22.58 29.21 7.45
N VAL A 812 21.65 28.41 6.94
CA VAL A 812 20.32 28.84 6.50
C VAL A 812 19.29 28.05 7.31
N VAL A 813 18.40 28.73 8.03
CA VAL A 813 17.29 28.10 8.76
C VAL A 813 16.00 28.87 8.45
N ALA A 814 14.97 28.14 8.06
CA ALA A 814 13.61 28.60 7.86
C ALA A 814 12.64 27.60 8.52
N ALA A 815 11.34 27.89 8.53
CA ALA A 815 10.34 27.06 9.20
C ALA A 815 10.20 25.65 8.58
N ASP A 816 10.52 25.51 7.30
CA ASP A 816 10.33 24.30 6.47
C ASP A 816 11.65 23.60 6.09
N ARG A 817 12.81 24.26 6.30
CA ARG A 817 14.12 23.75 5.87
C ARG A 817 15.29 24.33 6.67
N ALA A 818 16.36 23.57 6.81
CA ALA A 818 17.65 24.06 7.28
C ALA A 818 18.81 23.53 6.42
N THR A 819 19.92 24.25 6.40
CA THR A 819 21.20 23.81 5.86
C THR A 819 22.31 24.37 6.72
N VAL A 820 23.20 23.50 7.18
CA VAL A 820 24.28 23.81 8.12
C VAL A 820 25.55 23.11 7.65
N ARG A 821 26.68 23.82 7.64
CA ARG A 821 28.00 23.22 7.39
C ARG A 821 28.76 23.02 8.70
N PHE A 822 29.53 21.93 8.76
CA PHE A 822 30.38 21.59 9.89
C PHE A 822 31.79 21.26 9.43
N ALA A 823 32.79 21.66 10.21
CA ALA A 823 34.14 21.10 10.13
C ALA A 823 34.22 19.92 11.09
N SER A 824 34.37 18.69 10.58
CA SER A 824 34.56 17.48 11.38
C SER A 824 36.05 17.07 11.43
N PRO A 825 36.46 16.21 12.38
CA PRO A 825 37.80 15.62 12.39
C PRO A 825 38.15 14.85 11.11
N ASP A 826 37.14 14.30 10.43
CA ASP A 826 37.29 13.48 9.21
C ASP A 826 37.19 14.31 7.91
N GLY A 827 36.96 15.62 8.00
CA GLY A 827 36.80 16.53 6.86
C GLY A 827 35.54 17.43 6.89
N PRO A 828 35.26 18.19 5.82
CA PRO A 828 34.07 19.03 5.74
C PRO A 828 32.78 18.20 5.64
N ALA A 829 31.75 18.66 6.33
CA ALA A 829 30.45 18.02 6.41
C ALA A 829 29.30 19.02 6.19
N ALA A 830 28.16 18.51 5.72
CA ALA A 830 26.96 19.29 5.49
C ALA A 830 25.71 18.53 5.95
N LEU A 831 24.89 19.20 6.75
CA LEU A 831 23.55 18.77 7.16
C LEU A 831 22.52 19.58 6.37
N LYS A 832 21.56 18.92 5.75
CA LYS A 832 20.35 19.52 5.19
C LYS A 832 19.13 18.89 5.87
N LEU A 833 18.18 19.74 6.25
CA LEU A 833 16.87 19.34 6.77
C LEU A 833 15.78 19.94 5.89
N GLY A 834 14.70 19.20 5.67
CA GLY A 834 13.50 19.68 4.97
C GLY A 834 12.24 19.12 5.60
N ARG A 835 11.08 19.73 5.34
CA ARG A 835 9.79 19.26 5.84
C ARG A 835 8.99 18.57 4.74
N LYS A 836 8.52 17.34 5.01
CA LYS A 836 7.61 16.58 4.15
C LYS A 836 6.40 16.14 4.99
N GLY A 837 5.33 16.94 4.96
CA GLY A 837 4.18 16.76 5.86
C GLY A 837 4.58 16.88 7.33
N ASN A 838 4.35 15.80 8.10
CA ASN A 838 4.69 15.74 9.52
C ASN A 838 6.10 15.19 9.80
N GLU A 839 6.90 14.89 8.77
CA GLU A 839 8.26 14.38 8.91
C GLU A 839 9.31 15.42 8.53
N THR A 840 10.42 15.42 9.24
CA THR A 840 11.65 16.13 8.85
C THR A 840 12.55 15.16 8.08
N THR A 841 12.79 15.44 6.80
CA THR A 841 13.79 14.74 5.99
C THR A 841 15.18 15.24 6.35
N VAL A 842 16.16 14.33 6.35
CA VAL A 842 17.55 14.57 6.73
C VAL A 842 18.46 14.08 5.61
N ASN A 843 19.44 14.90 5.23
CA ASN A 843 20.61 14.49 4.45
C ASN A 843 21.85 15.02 5.19
N LEU A 844 22.63 14.12 5.80
CA LEU A 844 23.88 14.43 6.48
C LEU A 844 25.03 13.77 5.73
N SER A 845 26.01 14.55 5.26
CA SER A 845 27.15 14.03 4.50
C SER A 845 28.49 14.56 5.04
N VAL A 846 29.54 13.73 4.92
CA VAL A 846 30.93 14.02 5.31
C VAL A 846 31.84 13.60 4.17
N LYS A 847 32.66 14.52 3.65
CA LYS A 847 33.73 14.21 2.68
C LYS A 847 35.07 14.11 3.40
N ASN A 848 35.93 13.15 3.02
CA ASN A 848 37.28 12.98 3.54
C ASN A 848 38.34 13.39 2.49
N PRO A 849 38.76 14.67 2.44
CA PRO A 849 39.71 15.18 1.47
C PRO A 849 41.11 14.58 1.65
N GLU A 850 41.49 14.17 2.86
CA GLU A 850 42.80 13.56 3.15
C GLU A 850 42.91 12.17 2.49
N ALA A 851 41.88 11.34 2.65
CA ALA A 851 41.78 10.04 2.00
C ALA A 851 41.70 10.17 0.47
N ALA A 852 40.87 11.09 -0.04
CA ALA A 852 40.75 11.35 -1.47
C ALA A 852 42.08 11.84 -2.08
N ARG A 853 42.78 12.75 -1.40
CA ARG A 853 44.12 13.24 -1.78
C ARG A 853 45.16 12.13 -1.78
N LYS A 854 45.15 11.27 -0.76
CA LYS A 854 46.09 10.14 -0.65
C LYS A 854 45.83 9.04 -1.70
N ALA A 855 44.59 8.88 -2.13
CA ALA A 855 44.21 7.98 -3.22
C ALA A 855 44.38 8.60 -4.62
N GLY A 856 44.73 9.90 -4.73
CA GLY A 856 44.89 10.60 -6.01
C GLY A 856 43.57 11.01 -6.68
N ILE A 857 42.43 10.87 -6.00
CA ILE A 857 41.08 11.06 -6.58
C ILE A 857 40.45 12.42 -6.22
N LEU A 858 41.16 13.28 -5.49
CA LEU A 858 40.65 14.60 -5.09
C LEU A 858 40.51 15.51 -6.32
N PRO A 859 39.33 16.11 -6.58
CA PRO A 859 39.12 16.92 -7.77
C PRO A 859 39.89 18.25 -7.66
N PRO A 860 40.38 18.82 -8.77
CA PRO A 860 40.93 20.16 -8.77
C PRO A 860 39.86 21.19 -8.37
N ALA A 861 40.25 22.22 -7.61
CA ALA A 861 39.30 23.20 -7.07
C ALA A 861 38.44 23.87 -8.16
N GLY A 862 37.12 23.84 -7.96
CA GLY A 862 36.14 24.38 -8.92
C GLY A 862 35.87 23.49 -10.14
N LYS A 863 36.46 22.29 -10.20
CA LYS A 863 36.25 21.30 -11.27
C LYS A 863 35.59 20.02 -10.74
N ALA A 864 35.18 19.18 -11.68
CA ALA A 864 34.73 17.82 -11.48
C ALA A 864 35.84 16.84 -11.90
N HIS A 865 35.99 15.72 -11.20
CA HIS A 865 36.88 14.62 -11.58
C HIS A 865 36.06 13.36 -11.89
N VAL A 866 36.35 12.69 -13.01
CA VAL A 866 35.69 11.44 -13.39
C VAL A 866 36.71 10.35 -13.60
N MET A 867 36.54 9.23 -12.94
CA MET A 867 37.33 8.01 -13.09
C MET A 867 36.52 6.95 -13.83
N PHE A 868 37.18 6.19 -14.70
CA PHE A 868 36.55 5.18 -15.53
C PHE A 868 37.11 3.79 -15.18
N GLY A 869 36.26 2.90 -14.69
CA GLY A 869 36.61 1.53 -14.34
C GLY A 869 35.87 0.51 -15.19
N ASN A 870 36.34 -0.73 -15.16
CA ASN A 870 35.84 -1.84 -15.96
C ASN A 870 36.02 -3.15 -15.19
N ILE A 871 34.91 -3.76 -14.77
CA ILE A 871 34.92 -5.04 -14.04
C ILE A 871 34.90 -6.26 -14.99
N MET A 872 34.91 -6.03 -16.31
CA MET A 872 34.93 -7.09 -17.31
C MET A 872 36.34 -7.63 -17.55
N PRO A 873 36.49 -8.91 -17.94
CA PRO A 873 37.77 -9.52 -18.31
C PRO A 873 38.30 -9.09 -19.69
N GLU A 874 37.61 -8.18 -20.39
CA GLU A 874 37.95 -7.68 -21.72
C GLU A 874 38.05 -6.14 -21.72
N ASP A 875 38.89 -5.58 -22.60
CA ASP A 875 39.07 -4.13 -22.76
C ASP A 875 37.79 -3.46 -23.29
N ALA A 876 37.41 -2.35 -22.65
CA ALA A 876 36.20 -1.60 -22.98
C ALA A 876 36.51 -0.21 -23.56
N SER A 877 35.51 0.41 -24.19
CA SER A 877 35.61 1.80 -24.69
C SER A 877 34.30 2.56 -24.47
N LEU A 878 34.38 3.62 -23.68
CA LEU A 878 33.29 4.51 -23.30
C LEU A 878 33.48 5.87 -23.99
N THR A 879 32.49 6.36 -24.71
CA THR A 879 32.46 7.75 -25.17
C THR A 879 31.86 8.61 -24.06
N PHE A 880 32.66 9.45 -23.40
CA PHE A 880 32.23 10.40 -22.38
C PHE A 880 32.46 11.83 -22.90
N ASN A 881 31.45 12.71 -22.86
CA ASN A 881 31.56 14.10 -23.33
C ASN A 881 32.19 14.21 -24.74
N ASN A 882 31.66 13.42 -25.69
CA ASN A 882 32.16 13.27 -27.07
C ASN A 882 33.64 12.84 -27.22
N ARG A 883 34.27 12.29 -26.17
CA ARG A 883 35.63 11.72 -26.21
C ARG A 883 35.59 10.23 -25.91
N THR A 884 36.21 9.40 -26.76
CA THR A 884 36.33 7.97 -26.51
C THR A 884 37.48 7.68 -25.53
N ILE A 885 37.13 7.20 -24.34
CA ILE A 885 38.02 6.74 -23.29
C ILE A 885 38.14 5.21 -23.41
N LYS A 886 39.37 4.69 -23.50
CA LYS A 886 39.65 3.26 -23.45
C LYS A 886 39.93 2.83 -22.02
N VAL A 887 39.28 1.78 -21.54
CA VAL A 887 39.40 1.28 -20.16
C VAL A 887 39.79 -0.19 -20.21
N ALA A 888 40.98 -0.52 -19.72
CA ALA A 888 41.52 -1.87 -19.80
C ALA A 888 40.70 -2.88 -18.98
N ALA A 889 40.79 -4.16 -19.31
CA ALA A 889 40.19 -5.27 -18.57
C ALA A 889 40.56 -5.21 -17.08
N ASN A 890 39.55 -5.32 -16.19
CA ASN A 890 39.69 -5.26 -14.73
C ASN A 890 40.25 -3.93 -14.14
N ALA A 891 40.41 -2.86 -14.92
CA ALA A 891 40.85 -1.56 -14.39
C ALA A 891 39.81 -0.97 -13.43
N GLY A 892 40.23 -0.29 -12.36
CA GLY A 892 39.33 0.26 -11.34
C GLY A 892 38.85 -0.78 -10.31
N THR A 893 39.19 -2.07 -10.44
CA THR A 893 38.71 -3.13 -9.52
C THR A 893 39.53 -3.25 -8.23
N LYS A 894 40.75 -2.68 -8.19
CA LYS A 894 41.71 -2.82 -7.07
C LYS A 894 42.11 -1.48 -6.44
N GLY A 895 41.65 -0.37 -7.02
CA GLY A 895 41.96 1.00 -6.64
C GLY A 895 41.56 1.97 -7.75
N PRO A 896 41.91 3.26 -7.66
CA PRO A 896 41.71 4.23 -8.74
C PRO A 896 42.83 4.11 -9.79
N ASP A 897 43.00 2.93 -10.39
CA ASP A 897 44.01 2.65 -11.43
C ASP A 897 43.45 2.71 -12.86
N GLY A 898 42.17 3.02 -13.02
CA GLY A 898 41.54 3.31 -14.31
C GLY A 898 41.84 4.73 -14.84
N PRO A 899 41.56 5.02 -16.12
CA PRO A 899 41.69 6.37 -16.68
C PRO A 899 40.85 7.39 -15.91
N ALA A 900 41.31 8.65 -15.90
CA ALA A 900 40.58 9.76 -15.29
C ALA A 900 40.55 11.01 -16.17
N LEU A 901 39.59 11.90 -15.93
CA LEU A 901 39.38 13.15 -16.66
C LEU A 901 38.92 14.27 -15.71
N ASP A 902 39.55 15.44 -15.82
CA ASP A 902 39.05 16.67 -15.20
C ASP A 902 38.13 17.43 -16.17
N LEU A 903 36.99 17.92 -15.66
CA LEU A 903 35.98 18.66 -16.41
C LEU A 903 35.40 19.81 -15.58
N ALA A 904 34.61 20.67 -16.23
CA ALA A 904 33.79 21.65 -15.53
C ALA A 904 32.60 20.96 -14.81
N PRO A 905 31.94 21.63 -13.86
CA PRO A 905 30.62 21.21 -13.37
C PRO A 905 29.59 21.25 -14.50
N GLY A 906 28.67 20.28 -14.56
CA GLY A 906 27.65 20.21 -15.59
C GLY A 906 27.00 18.84 -15.75
N LYS A 907 26.15 18.72 -16.77
CA LYS A 907 25.51 17.48 -17.21
C LYS A 907 26.28 16.88 -18.38
N TYR A 908 26.70 15.63 -18.24
CA TYR A 908 27.60 14.96 -19.18
C TYR A 908 27.02 13.65 -19.66
N LYS A 909 26.82 13.57 -20.98
CA LYS A 909 26.38 12.33 -21.64
C LYS A 909 27.55 11.38 -21.83
N TYR A 910 27.28 10.11 -21.60
CA TYR A 910 28.20 9.02 -21.81
C TYR A 910 27.53 7.88 -22.58
N SER A 911 28.30 7.08 -23.31
CA SER A 911 27.81 5.88 -23.97
C SER A 911 28.88 4.82 -24.13
N ILE A 912 28.50 3.55 -24.02
CA ILE A 912 29.41 2.40 -24.15
C ILE A 912 28.92 1.43 -25.21
N LYS A 913 29.85 0.79 -25.92
CA LYS A 913 29.54 -0.29 -26.86
C LYS A 913 29.97 -1.65 -26.30
N THR A 914 29.01 -2.40 -25.77
CA THR A 914 29.21 -3.74 -25.17
C THR A 914 28.37 -4.77 -25.92
N GLY A 915 28.95 -5.92 -26.30
CA GLY A 915 28.24 -7.02 -26.96
C GLY A 915 27.51 -6.66 -28.27
N GLY A 916 27.93 -5.56 -28.93
CA GLY A 916 27.29 -5.05 -30.15
C GLY A 916 26.14 -4.06 -29.94
N LYS A 917 25.63 -3.89 -28.71
CA LYS A 917 24.71 -2.80 -28.34
C LYS A 917 25.46 -1.53 -27.99
N ILE A 918 24.75 -0.40 -27.99
CA ILE A 918 25.23 0.87 -27.45
C ILE A 918 24.24 1.31 -26.36
N ASP A 919 24.70 1.35 -25.11
CA ASP A 919 23.96 1.97 -24.01
C ASP A 919 24.44 3.42 -23.86
N ALA A 920 23.53 4.35 -23.58
CA ALA A 920 23.82 5.78 -23.48
C ALA A 920 22.93 6.47 -22.43
N ASP A 921 23.53 7.33 -21.60
CA ASP A 921 22.91 7.93 -20.42
C ASP A 921 23.61 9.27 -20.04
N GLU A 922 23.12 9.99 -19.02
CA GLU A 922 23.60 11.31 -18.59
C GLU A 922 23.87 11.37 -17.08
N VAL A 923 25.05 11.88 -16.69
CA VAL A 923 25.40 12.13 -15.27
C VAL A 923 25.54 13.64 -15.02
N GLU A 924 24.89 14.13 -13.94
CA GLU A 924 25.11 15.50 -13.44
C GLU A 924 26.23 15.47 -12.39
N ILE A 925 27.29 16.25 -12.62
CA ILE A 925 28.46 16.32 -11.74
C ILE A 925 28.72 17.77 -11.35
N ARG A 926 28.94 18.03 -10.07
CA ARG A 926 29.10 19.39 -9.52
C ARG A 926 30.57 19.72 -9.26
N SER A 927 30.85 20.96 -8.86
CA SER A 927 32.21 21.35 -8.48
C SER A 927 32.65 20.58 -7.23
N ASP A 928 33.93 20.23 -7.18
CA ASP A 928 34.57 19.62 -6.02
C ASP A 928 33.94 18.23 -5.68
N GLU A 929 33.44 17.55 -6.72
CA GLU A 929 32.97 16.16 -6.70
C GLU A 929 33.86 15.25 -7.53
N THR A 930 33.97 13.99 -7.10
CA THR A 930 34.55 12.91 -7.92
C THR A 930 33.53 11.81 -8.17
N TRP A 931 33.43 11.37 -9.42
CA TRP A 931 32.55 10.28 -9.83
C TRP A 931 33.32 9.12 -10.45
N GLY A 932 32.90 7.90 -10.15
CA GLY A 932 33.34 6.68 -10.82
C GLY A 932 32.27 6.19 -11.79
N LEU A 933 32.66 5.91 -13.02
CA LEU A 933 31.83 5.23 -14.04
C LEU A 933 32.38 3.82 -14.24
N MET A 934 31.71 2.83 -13.66
CA MET A 934 32.14 1.44 -13.62
C MET A 934 31.42 0.62 -14.68
N ILE A 935 32.15 0.19 -15.70
CA ILE A 935 31.68 -0.67 -16.79
C ILE A 935 31.54 -2.11 -16.29
N GLY A 936 30.40 -2.77 -16.55
CA GLY A 936 30.15 -4.15 -16.15
C GLY A 936 29.11 -4.88 -17.03
N PRO A 937 28.68 -6.09 -16.64
CA PRO A 937 27.87 -6.96 -17.50
C PRO A 937 26.50 -6.41 -17.90
N GLY A 938 25.97 -5.44 -17.13
CA GLY A 938 24.66 -4.82 -17.33
C GLY A 938 24.71 -3.35 -17.77
N GLY A 939 25.85 -2.84 -18.25
CA GLY A 939 26.03 -1.45 -18.65
C GLY A 939 27.08 -0.71 -17.81
N VAL A 940 26.85 0.58 -17.53
CA VAL A 940 27.73 1.41 -16.69
C VAL A 940 27.01 1.76 -15.40
N LEU A 941 27.69 1.62 -14.26
CA LEU A 941 27.23 2.12 -12.96
C LEU A 941 27.93 3.44 -12.64
N ALA A 942 27.16 4.51 -12.50
CA ALA A 942 27.64 5.80 -12.01
C ALA A 942 27.56 5.86 -10.48
N LEU A 943 28.67 6.22 -9.83
CA LEU A 943 28.78 6.34 -8.38
C LEU A 943 29.54 7.61 -7.99
N GLN A 944 28.98 8.45 -7.11
CA GLN A 944 29.74 9.55 -6.52
C GLN A 944 30.78 8.98 -5.53
N ALA A 945 32.06 9.06 -5.91
CA ALA A 945 33.18 8.61 -5.08
C ALA A 945 33.56 9.65 -4.00
N TYR A 946 33.38 10.95 -4.29
CA TYR A 946 33.73 12.06 -3.39
C TYR A 946 32.72 13.21 -3.44
#